data_AF-A0A3N7F082-F1
#
_entry.id   AF-A0A3N7F082-F1
#
_cell.length_a   1.000
_cell.length_b   1.000
_cell.length_c   1.000
_cell.angle_alpha   90.00
_cell.angle_beta   90.00
_cell.angle_gamma   90.00
#
_symmetry.space_group_name_H-M   'P 1'
#
loop_
_entity.id
_entity.type
_entity.pdbx_description
1 polymer ?
#
loop_
_entity_poly.entity_id
_entity_poly.type
_entity_poly.pdbx_seq_one_letter_code
_entity_poly.pdbx_strand_id
1 'polypeptide(L)'
;MLNSELIIMKRTKRYQAVIGALVFIALLSFQVNSKAQNIISLAGKWSFELDPDSLGYKENWSEKHLSSDIQLPGTTDEAGYGTVTKGSDYGILTRAHKYVGAAWYQKKITIPAGWNNKNVNLFLERVLWESKVYVDGKEVSTLSPLYVAHKHPLGRLTKGTHIITLCINNELVHNIGDKGHGYSEYTQSIWNGVIGRIELQKQEDLAINAVKTYPDVSAKSLRLEAFVMNWQQKKSPLVLTATLTDKQSGKVIRTQKQNFIAKAGEAKYDIILNQLSGIKTWDEFDPALYQVTLQLKSGLVQSQWTDVIGFRKLGTTAHKILVNDKVSYIRGNLDCVHFPITGYPSTLDKDWEKIFQKYKDYGLNTVRFHSWCPPEVAFRVADRMGIYIQAEVLWIDWWMSQPNPDRPEMDTRGFPQGLGKNPDGDKFVQEEMKRIVDTYGNHPSFLFFCIGNELGNSDFTVMQEWIRKVKKEDPRRLYAVSTARKITEVDDYMVTHNIPGVGGAYGNSINKTDAGLEKNYSKATIPIIAHEVGQYPVYPEWKEIDKYKGVLKARNLEGFKEMAKKNGIVSQDVDFHKASGALQQLLYKNLIENVLLAPSSAGFQLLSMQDYQGQGEALIGWLDAFWDDKGITDPKVFRQHSNAVVPLIRINSFTFTQSDTIKLSMEVANYFKNDVNAKLNWQLTDELGNVIRDGTAAASSFPQGTLTAAGQLNIECLNLPAEAKKYTFSLHLAGTTYSNSWPLYVFPKEQKNTANDIYVATEWNAKVDSVLNGGGKVLLIANKLGTKNTSKAVSFTPLFWSSSFFPGQGNETLGSLINVQSGAFKNFPTDNYASWQWYKAGSGAKYFDLSAMPEAFKPLVQPISDFHYNKKLGSIFETQAGAGKLLVCGYDLTKSDNAYLQQLRYSLIHYMQGNEFNPVMALPKEKLKEIVAKVPTAENQSPLPDQFNNAILYINAGKKSNSTRSEWSNVLDEVVVNKGFTYEVAGAKVYKEKETGSWIAKRMNINIAPPNGIKGYVYLHFNNPAQSKTSGIVSLEGRELAIGEIPVSGKWVRIFMMREDTNDGKLNINITSDGAANIEIDKLVVVPED
;
A
#
# COMPACT_ATOMS: atom_id res chain seq x y z
N MET A 1 -78.50 57.84 -10.79
CA MET A 1 -77.37 58.60 -10.23
C MET A 1 -76.64 57.87 -9.08
N LEU A 2 -76.71 56.53 -8.98
CA LEU A 2 -76.08 55.75 -7.87
C LEU A 2 -75.09 54.66 -8.32
N ASN A 3 -74.93 54.43 -9.63
CA ASN A 3 -73.99 53.42 -10.16
C ASN A 3 -72.63 53.99 -10.61
N SER A 4 -72.53 55.29 -10.83
CA SER A 4 -71.30 55.95 -11.26
C SER A 4 -70.31 56.20 -10.11
N GLU A 5 -70.80 56.56 -8.91
CA GLU A 5 -69.95 56.83 -7.75
C GLU A 5 -69.33 55.56 -7.15
N LEU A 6 -70.04 54.42 -7.20
CA LEU A 6 -69.53 53.14 -6.68
C LEU A 6 -68.38 52.57 -7.52
N ILE A 7 -68.37 52.84 -8.84
CA ILE A 7 -67.32 52.40 -9.77
C ILE A 7 -66.07 53.27 -9.60
N ILE A 8 -66.24 54.57 -9.35
CA ILE A 8 -65.13 55.49 -9.07
C ILE A 8 -64.48 55.14 -7.73
N MET A 9 -65.25 54.94 -6.65
CA MET A 9 -64.70 54.51 -5.35
C MET A 9 -63.96 53.16 -5.39
N LYS A 10 -64.45 52.17 -6.16
CA LYS A 10 -63.77 50.87 -6.32
C LYS A 10 -62.48 50.97 -7.15
N ARG A 11 -62.41 51.88 -8.14
CA ARG A 11 -61.17 52.16 -8.88
C ARG A 11 -60.16 52.90 -8.01
N THR A 12 -60.56 53.91 -7.24
CA THR A 12 -59.64 54.67 -6.37
C THR A 12 -59.04 53.80 -5.26
N LYS A 13 -59.82 52.89 -4.65
CA LYS A 13 -59.30 51.92 -3.68
C LYS A 13 -58.36 50.88 -4.29
N ARG A 14 -58.59 50.45 -5.54
CA ARG A 14 -57.65 49.57 -6.27
C ARG A 14 -56.36 50.30 -6.63
N TYR A 15 -56.42 51.55 -7.08
CA TYR A 15 -55.23 52.35 -7.37
C TYR A 15 -54.41 52.64 -6.10
N GLN A 16 -55.06 52.95 -4.97
CA GLN A 16 -54.36 53.14 -3.69
C GLN A 16 -53.77 51.84 -3.14
N ALA A 17 -54.43 50.69 -3.33
CA ALA A 17 -53.89 49.39 -2.95
C ALA A 17 -52.70 48.96 -3.84
N VAL A 18 -52.74 49.26 -5.14
CA VAL A 18 -51.64 48.97 -6.07
C VAL A 18 -50.45 49.90 -5.84
N ILE A 19 -50.68 51.20 -5.60
CA ILE A 19 -49.61 52.15 -5.24
C ILE A 19 -49.04 51.79 -3.86
N GLY A 20 -49.88 51.43 -2.89
CA GLY A 20 -49.44 50.94 -1.58
C GLY A 20 -48.60 49.66 -1.69
N ALA A 21 -49.00 48.70 -2.54
CA ALA A 21 -48.24 47.49 -2.80
C ALA A 21 -46.92 47.78 -3.54
N LEU A 22 -46.90 48.70 -4.51
CA LEU A 22 -45.68 49.11 -5.22
C LEU A 22 -44.71 49.88 -4.32
N VAL A 23 -45.22 50.73 -3.41
CA VAL A 23 -44.40 51.42 -2.41
C VAL A 23 -43.91 50.46 -1.33
N PHE A 24 -44.72 49.47 -0.93
CA PHE A 24 -44.30 48.42 0.01
C PHE A 24 -43.28 47.45 -0.61
N ILE A 25 -43.42 47.10 -1.90
CA ILE A 25 -42.44 46.32 -2.66
C ILE A 25 -41.17 47.14 -2.89
N ALA A 26 -41.27 48.45 -3.19
CA ALA A 26 -40.11 49.34 -3.28
C ALA A 26 -39.41 49.50 -1.91
N LEU A 27 -40.15 49.63 -0.81
CA LEU A 27 -39.59 49.69 0.55
C LEU A 27 -38.99 48.35 1.00
N LEU A 28 -39.55 47.20 0.56
CA LEU A 28 -38.94 45.88 0.72
C LEU A 28 -37.69 45.71 -0.18
N SER A 29 -37.64 46.37 -1.35
CA SER A 29 -36.45 46.42 -2.22
C SER A 29 -35.34 47.29 -1.62
N PHE A 30 -35.71 48.34 -0.87
CA PHE A 30 -34.79 49.22 -0.14
C PHE A 30 -34.45 48.70 1.27
N GLN A 31 -35.07 47.61 1.73
CA GLN A 31 -34.71 46.89 2.96
C GLN A 31 -34.02 45.54 2.71
N VAL A 32 -33.45 45.35 1.53
CA VAL A 32 -32.25 44.50 1.45
C VAL A 32 -31.20 45.22 2.27
N ASN A 33 -31.10 44.88 3.56
CA ASN A 33 -29.85 45.04 4.30
C ASN A 33 -28.79 44.47 3.37
N SER A 34 -28.02 45.32 2.70
CA SER A 34 -26.88 44.88 1.93
C SER A 34 -25.97 44.26 2.98
N LYS A 35 -26.04 42.94 3.16
CA LYS A 35 -24.96 42.23 3.84
C LYS A 35 -23.73 42.64 3.04
N ALA A 36 -22.83 43.39 3.67
CA ALA A 36 -21.63 43.83 3.01
C ALA A 36 -20.95 42.58 2.44
N GLN A 37 -20.92 42.45 1.12
CA GLN A 37 -20.30 41.32 0.46
C GLN A 37 -18.81 41.38 0.84
N ASN A 38 -18.34 40.42 1.63
CA ASN A 38 -16.95 40.37 2.10
C ASN A 38 -16.09 39.43 1.24
N ILE A 39 -16.71 38.69 0.32
CA ILE A 39 -16.07 37.69 -0.55
C ILE A 39 -16.52 37.91 -1.99
N ILE A 40 -15.58 37.89 -2.94
CA ILE A 40 -15.83 37.88 -4.39
C ILE A 40 -15.18 36.64 -4.97
N SER A 41 -15.97 35.74 -5.56
CA SER A 41 -15.42 34.57 -6.28
C SER A 41 -14.75 35.00 -7.57
N LEU A 42 -13.59 34.39 -7.86
CA LEU A 42 -12.84 34.54 -9.11
C LEU A 42 -12.88 33.26 -9.97
N ALA A 43 -13.74 32.30 -9.65
CA ALA A 43 -14.00 31.16 -10.52
C ALA A 43 -14.51 31.63 -11.90
N GLY A 44 -14.34 30.83 -12.93
CA GLY A 44 -14.68 31.17 -14.30
C GLY A 44 -13.49 31.11 -15.25
N LYS A 45 -13.68 31.77 -16.39
CA LYS A 45 -12.66 31.95 -17.41
C LYS A 45 -11.53 32.89 -16.94
N TRP A 46 -10.30 32.57 -17.32
CA TRP A 46 -9.07 33.34 -17.14
C TRP A 46 -8.31 33.36 -18.47
N SER A 47 -7.68 34.49 -18.79
CA SER A 47 -6.67 34.51 -19.87
C SER A 47 -5.42 33.78 -19.39
N PHE A 48 -4.71 33.12 -20.29
CA PHE A 48 -3.74 32.08 -19.93
C PHE A 48 -2.60 31.97 -20.93
N GLU A 49 -1.42 31.59 -20.45
CA GLU A 49 -0.25 31.24 -21.27
C GLU A 49 0.66 30.26 -20.52
N LEU A 50 1.17 29.22 -21.21
CA LEU A 50 2.26 28.39 -20.68
C LEU A 50 3.60 29.14 -20.85
N ASP A 51 4.52 28.94 -19.91
CA ASP A 51 5.84 29.58 -19.94
C ASP A 51 6.98 28.54 -19.85
N PRO A 52 7.12 27.65 -20.86
CA PRO A 52 8.08 26.54 -20.84
C PRO A 52 9.54 27.01 -20.79
N ASP A 53 9.80 28.22 -21.28
CA ASP A 53 11.13 28.80 -21.39
C ASP A 53 11.40 29.89 -20.33
N SER A 54 10.49 30.06 -19.37
CA SER A 54 10.55 31.09 -18.32
C SER A 54 10.78 32.53 -18.86
N LEU A 55 10.17 32.83 -20.01
CA LEU A 55 10.21 34.13 -20.67
C LEU A 55 9.28 35.15 -20.01
N GLY A 56 8.23 34.71 -19.32
CA GLY A 56 7.20 35.61 -18.79
C GLY A 56 7.74 36.67 -17.84
N TYR A 57 8.76 36.34 -17.05
CA TYR A 57 9.48 37.30 -16.21
C TYR A 57 10.33 38.28 -17.03
N LYS A 58 11.08 37.79 -18.02
CA LYS A 58 11.97 38.62 -18.84
C LYS A 58 11.19 39.59 -19.72
N GLU A 59 9.99 39.19 -20.10
CA GLU A 59 9.13 39.91 -21.02
C GLU A 59 7.98 40.67 -20.34
N ASN A 60 7.94 40.71 -19.01
CA ASN A 60 6.90 41.37 -18.20
C ASN A 60 5.47 40.97 -18.62
N TRP A 61 5.19 39.66 -18.70
CA TRP A 61 3.86 39.17 -19.09
C TRP A 61 2.75 39.60 -18.12
N SER A 62 3.08 40.01 -16.89
CA SER A 62 2.13 40.61 -15.95
C SER A 62 1.45 41.88 -16.49
N GLU A 63 2.11 42.61 -17.39
CA GLU A 63 1.63 43.85 -18.02
C GLU A 63 1.06 43.62 -19.44
N LYS A 64 1.20 42.41 -19.98
CA LYS A 64 0.71 42.05 -21.32
C LYS A 64 -0.64 41.35 -21.24
N HIS A 65 -1.30 41.28 -22.39
CA HIS A 65 -2.48 40.44 -22.57
C HIS A 65 -2.06 39.02 -22.92
N LEU A 66 -2.58 38.03 -22.18
CA LEU A 66 -2.35 36.61 -22.47
C LEU A 66 -3.32 36.12 -23.55
N SER A 67 -2.85 35.26 -24.45
CA SER A 67 -3.54 34.99 -25.72
C SER A 67 -4.54 33.84 -25.65
N SER A 68 -4.31 32.88 -24.76
CA SER A 68 -5.15 31.70 -24.59
C SER A 68 -6.11 31.88 -23.42
N ASP A 69 -7.00 30.91 -23.23
CA ASP A 69 -7.98 30.90 -22.15
C ASP A 69 -7.98 29.58 -21.39
N ILE A 70 -8.28 29.63 -20.10
CA ILE A 70 -8.46 28.46 -19.25
C ILE A 70 -9.60 28.68 -18.26
N GLN A 71 -10.26 27.58 -17.86
CA GLN A 71 -11.27 27.59 -16.82
C GLN A 71 -10.62 27.28 -15.47
N LEU A 72 -10.77 28.17 -14.49
CA LEU A 72 -10.36 27.92 -13.11
C LEU A 72 -11.58 27.97 -12.16
N PRO A 73 -11.64 27.16 -11.09
CA PRO A 73 -10.63 26.17 -10.71
C PRO A 73 -10.51 25.00 -11.70
N GLY A 74 -9.29 24.50 -11.89
CA GLY A 74 -8.92 23.48 -12.86
C GLY A 74 -7.41 23.46 -13.11
N THR A 75 -6.98 22.54 -13.97
CA THR A 75 -5.56 22.32 -14.31
C THR A 75 -5.29 22.41 -15.80
N THR A 76 -4.02 22.59 -16.17
CA THR A 76 -3.57 22.57 -17.56
C THR A 76 -3.89 21.24 -18.24
N ASP A 77 -3.80 20.12 -17.52
CA ASP A 77 -4.11 18.78 -18.04
C ASP A 77 -5.59 18.62 -18.41
N GLU A 78 -6.49 19.07 -17.53
CA GLU A 78 -7.94 19.04 -17.77
C GLU A 78 -8.32 19.93 -18.96
N ALA A 79 -7.58 21.03 -19.17
CA ALA A 79 -7.77 21.94 -20.29
C ALA A 79 -7.09 21.47 -21.59
N GLY A 80 -6.31 20.38 -21.56
CA GLY A 80 -5.61 19.84 -22.73
C GLY A 80 -4.32 20.59 -23.11
N TYR A 81 -3.76 21.38 -22.19
CA TYR A 81 -2.50 22.10 -22.39
C TYR A 81 -1.30 21.28 -21.91
N GLY A 82 -0.17 21.38 -22.63
CA GLY A 82 1.07 20.65 -22.36
C GLY A 82 1.40 19.63 -23.44
N THR A 83 2.40 18.78 -23.18
CA THR A 83 2.85 17.77 -24.12
C THR A 83 1.91 16.56 -24.10
N VAL A 84 1.28 16.23 -25.23
CA VAL A 84 0.47 15.01 -25.38
C VAL A 84 1.38 13.78 -25.25
N THR A 85 1.08 12.89 -24.32
CA THR A 85 1.88 11.68 -24.10
C THR A 85 1.44 10.54 -25.03
N LYS A 86 2.39 9.68 -25.41
CA LYS A 86 2.16 8.42 -26.14
C LYS A 86 2.84 7.27 -25.37
N GLY A 87 2.20 6.11 -25.31
CA GLY A 87 2.72 4.96 -24.55
C GLY A 87 2.53 5.10 -23.04
N SER A 88 2.99 4.10 -22.29
CA SER A 88 2.92 4.05 -20.83
C SER A 88 4.18 4.59 -20.17
N ASP A 89 4.00 5.38 -19.12
CA ASP A 89 5.06 5.61 -18.14
C ASP A 89 5.32 4.34 -17.33
N TYR A 90 6.57 4.10 -16.94
CA TYR A 90 6.92 2.91 -16.17
C TYR A 90 6.40 3.02 -14.73
N GLY A 91 5.60 2.03 -14.31
CA GLY A 91 5.21 1.86 -12.92
C GLY A 91 4.16 2.86 -12.41
N ILE A 92 3.54 3.66 -13.28
CA ILE A 92 2.53 4.66 -12.92
C ILE A 92 1.43 4.77 -14.00
N LEU A 93 0.26 5.30 -13.61
CA LEU A 93 -0.70 5.78 -14.59
C LEU A 93 -0.13 6.96 -15.39
N THR A 94 -0.43 7.00 -16.68
CA THR A 94 0.13 8.00 -17.59
C THR A 94 -0.78 9.22 -17.73
N ARG A 95 -0.28 10.42 -17.43
CA ARG A 95 -1.00 11.66 -17.70
C ARG A 95 -1.23 11.85 -19.21
N ALA A 96 -2.43 12.26 -19.61
CA ALA A 96 -2.77 12.51 -21.01
C ALA A 96 -1.97 13.68 -21.62
N HIS A 97 -1.79 14.74 -20.84
CA HIS A 97 -0.96 15.91 -21.15
C HIS A 97 0.05 16.11 -20.02
N LYS A 98 1.27 16.55 -20.32
CA LYS A 98 2.30 16.81 -19.30
C LYS A 98 2.83 18.22 -19.42
N TYR A 99 2.82 18.94 -18.30
CA TYR A 99 3.45 20.23 -18.17
C TYR A 99 4.00 20.43 -16.74
N VAL A 100 5.30 20.73 -16.66
CA VAL A 100 5.99 21.14 -15.43
C VAL A 100 6.80 22.38 -15.79
N GLY A 101 6.55 23.48 -15.08
CA GLY A 101 7.08 24.81 -15.37
C GLY A 101 6.14 25.92 -14.92
N ALA A 102 6.51 27.17 -15.16
CA ALA A 102 5.68 28.32 -14.85
C ALA A 102 4.47 28.42 -15.81
N ALA A 103 3.31 28.85 -15.32
CA ALA A 103 2.17 29.21 -16.18
C ALA A 103 1.48 30.46 -15.65
N TRP A 104 1.01 31.31 -16.57
CA TRP A 104 0.47 32.62 -16.27
C TRP A 104 -1.04 32.64 -16.46
N TYR A 105 -1.74 33.27 -15.53
CA TYR A 105 -3.21 33.37 -15.50
C TYR A 105 -3.62 34.81 -15.21
N GLN A 106 -4.47 35.41 -16.04
CA GLN A 106 -4.88 36.81 -15.89
C GLN A 106 -6.40 36.94 -15.84
N LYS A 107 -6.90 37.77 -14.90
CA LYS A 107 -8.32 38.07 -14.77
C LYS A 107 -8.56 39.52 -14.43
N LYS A 108 -9.50 40.11 -15.18
CA LYS A 108 -10.08 41.40 -14.87
C LYS A 108 -11.05 41.25 -13.70
N ILE A 109 -10.85 42.05 -12.66
CA ILE A 109 -11.71 42.10 -11.47
C ILE A 109 -12.30 43.49 -11.30
N THR A 110 -13.38 43.60 -10.52
CA THR A 110 -13.98 44.89 -10.15
C THR A 110 -14.12 44.97 -8.64
N ILE A 111 -13.44 45.94 -8.03
CA ILE A 111 -13.52 46.24 -6.60
C ILE A 111 -14.73 47.17 -6.38
N PRO A 112 -15.75 46.74 -5.62
CA PRO A 112 -16.96 47.52 -5.41
C PRO A 112 -16.70 48.73 -4.51
N ALA A 113 -17.60 49.73 -4.55
CA ALA A 113 -17.45 50.96 -3.78
C ALA A 113 -17.26 50.73 -2.26
N GLY A 114 -17.92 49.71 -1.69
CA GLY A 114 -17.79 49.36 -0.26
C GLY A 114 -16.43 48.76 0.15
N TRP A 115 -15.56 48.46 -0.81
CA TRP A 115 -14.20 47.95 -0.60
C TRP A 115 -13.13 49.02 -0.86
N ASN A 116 -13.53 50.24 -1.24
CA ASN A 116 -12.59 51.30 -1.59
C ASN A 116 -11.58 51.55 -0.47
N ASN A 117 -10.29 51.41 -0.79
CA ASN A 117 -9.16 51.54 0.14
C ASN A 117 -9.21 50.60 1.35
N LYS A 118 -9.92 49.47 1.25
CA LYS A 118 -9.90 48.38 2.23
C LYS A 118 -8.82 47.38 1.89
N ASN A 119 -8.33 46.67 2.91
CA ASN A 119 -7.39 45.57 2.69
C ASN A 119 -8.10 44.42 1.99
N VAL A 120 -7.44 43.85 0.98
CA VAL A 120 -7.94 42.72 0.20
C VAL A 120 -6.90 41.60 0.24
N ASN A 121 -7.36 40.39 0.50
CA ASN A 121 -6.56 39.17 0.34
C ASN A 121 -7.09 38.35 -0.83
N LEU A 122 -6.21 37.72 -1.59
CA LEU A 122 -6.55 36.67 -2.54
C LEU A 122 -6.34 35.32 -1.84
N PHE A 123 -7.41 34.52 -1.78
CA PHE A 123 -7.42 33.16 -1.26
C PHE A 123 -7.42 32.18 -2.44
N LEU A 124 -6.40 31.33 -2.50
CA LEU A 124 -6.30 30.20 -3.42
C LEU A 124 -6.33 28.92 -2.57
N GLU A 125 -7.36 28.10 -2.70
CA GLU A 125 -7.55 26.94 -1.82
C GLU A 125 -6.43 25.91 -1.94
N ARG A 126 -5.98 25.62 -3.16
CA ARG A 126 -4.84 24.73 -3.39
C ARG A 126 -4.12 25.06 -4.70
N VAL A 127 -2.80 25.08 -4.60
CA VAL A 127 -1.84 25.31 -5.68
C VAL A 127 -0.72 24.28 -5.53
N LEU A 128 -0.16 23.83 -6.65
CA LEU A 128 1.08 23.07 -6.70
C LEU A 128 2.05 23.87 -7.59
N TRP A 129 3.16 24.44 -7.11
CA TRP A 129 3.54 24.63 -5.72
C TRP A 129 3.67 26.12 -5.38
N GLU A 130 4.49 26.89 -6.09
CA GLU A 130 4.62 28.32 -5.85
C GLU A 130 3.56 29.12 -6.61
N SER A 131 3.01 30.15 -5.98
CA SER A 131 2.22 31.18 -6.66
C SER A 131 2.78 32.58 -6.41
N LYS A 132 2.90 33.35 -7.49
CA LYS A 132 3.18 34.79 -7.46
C LYS A 132 1.95 35.55 -7.94
N VAL A 133 1.69 36.70 -7.33
CA VAL A 133 0.51 37.52 -7.62
C VAL A 133 0.93 38.94 -7.97
N TYR A 134 0.37 39.43 -9.07
CA TYR A 134 0.52 40.79 -9.56
C TYR A 134 -0.82 41.49 -9.56
N VAL A 135 -0.84 42.76 -9.21
CA VAL A 135 -1.99 43.66 -9.35
C VAL A 135 -1.58 44.79 -10.27
N ASP A 136 -2.31 44.96 -11.37
CA ASP A 136 -2.05 45.98 -12.39
C ASP A 136 -0.57 46.00 -12.84
N GLY A 137 -0.01 44.81 -13.11
CA GLY A 137 1.37 44.62 -13.57
C GLY A 137 2.41 44.49 -12.46
N LYS A 138 2.13 44.96 -11.24
CA LYS A 138 3.09 45.00 -10.13
C LYS A 138 2.99 43.78 -9.22
N GLU A 139 4.12 43.13 -8.93
CA GLU A 139 4.17 42.02 -7.96
C GLU A 139 3.81 42.51 -6.54
N VAL A 140 2.91 41.80 -5.87
CA VAL A 140 2.48 42.12 -4.51
C VAL A 140 2.75 41.00 -3.51
N SER A 141 2.88 39.74 -3.95
CA SER A 141 3.07 38.60 -3.06
C SER A 141 3.57 37.35 -3.78
N THR A 142 4.41 36.56 -3.10
CA THR A 142 4.90 35.24 -3.52
C THR A 142 4.77 34.27 -2.34
N LEU A 143 4.21 33.09 -2.56
CA LEU A 143 3.98 32.05 -1.54
C LEU A 143 4.23 30.64 -2.09
N SER A 144 4.80 29.76 -1.27
CA SER A 144 5.05 28.34 -1.59
C SER A 144 4.67 27.34 -0.46
N PRO A 145 3.53 27.46 0.26
CA PRO A 145 3.02 26.31 1.01
C PRO A 145 2.65 25.15 0.06
N LEU A 146 2.72 23.92 0.56
CA LEU A 146 2.37 22.74 -0.26
C LEU A 146 0.98 22.20 0.08
N TYR A 147 0.55 22.31 1.35
CA TYR A 147 -0.64 21.63 1.86
C TYR A 147 -1.73 22.57 2.38
N VAL A 148 -1.43 23.84 2.60
CA VAL A 148 -2.39 24.85 3.08
C VAL A 148 -2.72 25.86 1.97
N ALA A 149 -3.90 26.47 2.07
CA ALA A 149 -4.32 27.50 1.13
C ALA A 149 -3.37 28.69 1.10
N HIS A 150 -3.15 29.26 -0.09
CA HIS A 150 -2.35 30.46 -0.28
C HIS A 150 -3.23 31.68 0.00
N LYS A 151 -2.79 32.52 0.94
CA LYS A 151 -3.48 33.76 1.32
C LYS A 151 -2.58 34.96 0.99
N HIS A 152 -2.71 35.49 -0.21
CA HIS A 152 -1.90 36.61 -0.69
C HIS A 152 -2.49 37.95 -0.24
N PRO A 153 -1.78 38.77 0.55
CA PRO A 153 -2.19 40.15 0.80
C PRO A 153 -1.98 40.99 -0.47
N LEU A 154 -3.08 41.51 -1.03
CA LEU A 154 -3.02 42.41 -2.19
C LEU A 154 -2.84 43.88 -1.79
N GLY A 155 -2.96 44.18 -0.49
CA GLY A 155 -2.95 45.53 0.05
C GLY A 155 -4.30 46.23 -0.09
N ARG A 156 -4.28 47.57 -0.13
CA ARG A 156 -5.47 48.41 -0.23
C ARG A 156 -5.77 48.72 -1.69
N LEU A 157 -6.88 48.21 -2.20
CA LEU A 157 -7.30 48.44 -3.59
C LEU A 157 -8.32 49.57 -3.68
N THR A 158 -8.22 50.40 -4.72
CA THR A 158 -9.21 51.43 -5.03
C THR A 158 -10.47 50.79 -5.59
N LYS A 159 -11.61 51.48 -5.52
CA LYS A 159 -12.81 51.04 -6.25
C LYS A 159 -12.55 51.10 -7.76
N GLY A 160 -13.10 50.17 -8.51
CA GLY A 160 -13.00 50.14 -9.97
C GLY A 160 -12.40 48.85 -10.50
N THR A 161 -11.93 48.90 -11.75
CA THR A 161 -11.34 47.76 -12.45
C THR A 161 -9.88 47.60 -12.07
N HIS A 162 -9.46 46.36 -11.82
CA HIS A 162 -8.06 45.97 -11.68
C HIS A 162 -7.80 44.68 -12.48
N ILE A 163 -6.53 44.41 -12.76
CA ILE A 163 -6.07 43.16 -13.33
C ILE A 163 -5.30 42.39 -12.27
N ILE A 164 -5.73 41.15 -12.01
CA ILE A 164 -4.96 40.18 -11.22
C ILE A 164 -4.24 39.28 -12.21
N THR A 165 -2.92 39.15 -12.07
CA THR A 165 -2.14 38.13 -12.78
C THR A 165 -1.52 37.18 -11.76
N LEU A 166 -1.63 35.87 -12.02
CA LEU A 166 -0.99 34.80 -11.26
C LEU A 166 0.11 34.19 -12.12
N CYS A 167 1.26 33.89 -11.51
CA CYS A 167 2.25 32.97 -12.07
C CYS A 167 2.35 31.78 -11.13
N ILE A 168 1.99 30.59 -11.63
CA ILE A 168 2.04 29.33 -10.86
C ILE A 168 3.22 28.51 -11.36
N ASN A 169 4.17 28.20 -10.46
CA ASN A 169 5.29 27.32 -10.75
C ASN A 169 5.13 25.99 -9.99
N ASN A 170 4.99 24.89 -10.74
CA ASN A 170 4.87 23.54 -10.22
C ASN A 170 6.18 22.73 -10.30
N GLU A 171 7.32 23.38 -10.51
CA GLU A 171 8.64 22.75 -10.36
C GLU A 171 8.95 22.40 -8.90
N LEU A 172 10.06 21.68 -8.69
CA LEU A 172 10.53 21.33 -7.36
C LEU A 172 11.16 22.57 -6.69
N VAL A 173 10.33 23.36 -6.00
CA VAL A 173 10.70 24.64 -5.37
C VAL A 173 11.69 24.46 -4.21
N HIS A 174 11.46 23.44 -3.37
CA HIS A 174 12.38 23.03 -2.31
C HIS A 174 12.83 21.60 -2.51
N ASN A 175 14.08 21.28 -2.15
CA ASN A 175 14.64 19.94 -2.38
C ASN A 175 14.10 18.90 -1.39
N ILE A 176 12.87 18.43 -1.62
CA ILE A 176 12.21 17.37 -0.83
C ILE A 176 12.10 16.03 -1.58
N GLY A 177 12.68 15.95 -2.78
CA GLY A 177 12.47 14.81 -3.69
C GLY A 177 11.11 14.83 -4.39
N ASP A 178 10.88 13.85 -5.26
CA ASP A 178 9.65 13.70 -6.06
C ASP A 178 8.97 12.33 -5.91
N LYS A 179 9.36 11.56 -4.89
CA LYS A 179 8.78 10.26 -4.56
C LYS A 179 7.70 10.35 -3.46
N GLY A 180 7.74 11.37 -2.61
CA GLY A 180 6.74 11.62 -1.58
C GLY A 180 5.41 12.07 -2.18
N HIS A 181 4.29 11.56 -1.69
CA HIS A 181 2.98 11.74 -2.30
C HIS A 181 2.48 13.19 -2.33
N GLY A 182 3.06 14.08 -1.52
CA GLY A 182 2.79 15.52 -1.58
C GLY A 182 3.24 16.23 -2.87
N TYR A 183 4.26 15.72 -3.54
CA TYR A 183 4.79 16.25 -4.81
C TYR A 183 5.34 15.07 -5.63
N SER A 184 4.53 14.50 -6.53
CA SER A 184 4.92 13.29 -7.24
C SER A 184 4.07 12.93 -8.46
N GLU A 185 4.71 12.38 -9.50
CA GLU A 185 4.01 11.76 -10.65
C GLU A 185 3.35 10.41 -10.30
N TYR A 186 3.68 9.78 -9.17
CA TYR A 186 3.17 8.44 -8.83
C TYR A 186 1.67 8.37 -8.54
N THR A 187 1.06 9.45 -8.02
CA THR A 187 -0.36 9.46 -7.65
C THR A 187 -1.08 10.75 -7.98
N GLN A 188 -0.76 11.84 -7.28
CA GLN A 188 -1.43 13.13 -7.46
C GLN A 188 -0.90 13.95 -8.63
N SER A 189 -0.06 13.38 -9.50
CA SER A 189 0.64 14.07 -10.58
C SER A 189 1.43 15.33 -10.15
N ILE A 190 2.16 15.93 -11.08
CA ILE A 190 2.72 17.28 -10.92
C ILE A 190 1.91 18.23 -11.80
N TRP A 191 0.68 18.54 -11.37
CA TRP A 191 -0.26 19.40 -12.08
C TRP A 191 0.10 20.89 -11.95
N ASN A 192 -0.35 21.72 -12.90
CA ASN A 192 -0.28 23.18 -12.85
C ASN A 192 -1.71 23.74 -12.94
N GLY A 193 -2.03 24.73 -12.12
CA GLY A 193 -3.37 25.33 -12.05
C GLY A 193 -3.70 25.82 -10.64
N VAL A 194 -4.99 26.11 -10.43
CA VAL A 194 -5.55 26.43 -9.11
C VAL A 194 -6.82 25.61 -8.95
N ILE A 195 -6.95 24.84 -7.88
CA ILE A 195 -8.14 24.01 -7.62
C ILE A 195 -8.87 24.48 -6.36
N GLY A 196 -10.17 24.19 -6.27
CA GLY A 196 -11.03 24.65 -5.17
C GLY A 196 -11.41 26.13 -5.27
N ARG A 197 -11.60 26.78 -4.12
CA ARG A 197 -12.00 28.18 -4.03
C ARG A 197 -10.89 29.12 -4.53
N ILE A 198 -11.32 30.12 -5.29
CA ILE A 198 -10.51 31.25 -5.74
C ILE A 198 -11.30 32.51 -5.41
N GLU A 199 -10.85 33.28 -4.43
CA GLU A 199 -11.67 34.32 -3.82
C GLU A 199 -10.86 35.57 -3.46
N LEU A 200 -11.43 36.75 -3.69
CA LEU A 200 -11.00 37.96 -2.99
C LEU A 200 -11.77 38.06 -1.67
N GLN A 201 -11.06 38.39 -0.60
CA GLN A 201 -11.60 38.51 0.75
C GLN A 201 -11.28 39.90 1.30
N LYS A 202 -12.31 40.68 1.60
CA LYS A 202 -12.17 41.99 2.26
C LYS A 202 -11.83 41.82 3.72
N GLN A 203 -10.83 42.54 4.19
CA GLN A 203 -10.49 42.65 5.60
C GLN A 203 -10.75 44.08 6.11
N GLU A 204 -11.46 44.19 7.24
CA GLU A 204 -11.63 45.47 7.92
C GLU A 204 -10.33 45.92 8.58
N ASP A 205 -10.19 47.23 8.84
CA ASP A 205 -8.98 47.81 9.43
C ASP A 205 -8.69 47.29 10.85
N LEU A 206 -9.72 46.78 11.53
CA LEU A 206 -9.60 46.02 12.77
C LEU A 206 -10.40 44.72 12.60
N ALA A 207 -9.71 43.59 12.58
CA ALA A 207 -10.32 42.30 12.25
C ALA A 207 -9.71 41.14 13.04
N ILE A 208 -10.49 40.09 13.25
CA ILE A 208 -9.99 38.80 13.73
C ILE A 208 -9.27 38.13 12.55
N ASN A 209 -7.98 37.85 12.71
CA ASN A 209 -7.15 37.22 11.69
C ASN A 209 -7.16 35.68 11.80
N ALA A 210 -7.04 35.17 13.03
CA ALA A 210 -7.09 33.74 13.33
C ALA A 210 -7.57 33.51 14.77
N VAL A 211 -8.09 32.31 15.04
CA VAL A 211 -8.43 31.87 16.41
C VAL A 211 -7.99 30.43 16.59
N LYS A 212 -7.21 30.16 17.64
CA LYS A 212 -6.93 28.80 18.10
C LYS A 212 -7.87 28.41 19.22
N THR A 213 -8.48 27.23 19.11
CA THR A 213 -9.40 26.70 20.13
C THR A 213 -8.73 25.62 20.96
N TYR A 214 -8.92 25.69 22.28
CA TYR A 214 -8.45 24.69 23.25
C TYR A 214 -9.65 24.23 24.09
N PRO A 215 -10.45 23.26 23.59
CA PRO A 215 -11.50 22.62 24.37
C PRO A 215 -10.87 21.76 25.47
N ASP A 216 -11.34 21.89 26.70
CA ASP A 216 -10.87 21.10 27.84
C ASP A 216 -12.04 20.33 28.46
N VAL A 217 -12.02 19.01 28.27
CA VAL A 217 -13.05 18.09 28.77
C VAL A 217 -13.05 18.05 30.31
N SER A 218 -11.87 18.05 30.93
CA SER A 218 -11.73 17.90 32.39
C SER A 218 -12.11 19.19 33.12
N ALA A 219 -11.65 20.35 32.62
CA ALA A 219 -11.99 21.65 33.17
C ALA A 219 -13.39 22.14 32.76
N LYS A 220 -14.05 21.46 31.83
CA LYS A 220 -15.34 21.86 31.23
C LYS A 220 -15.29 23.32 30.75
N SER A 221 -14.26 23.63 29.97
CA SER A 221 -13.99 24.99 29.51
C SER A 221 -13.54 24.99 28.05
N LEU A 222 -13.64 26.16 27.42
CA LEU A 222 -13.11 26.42 26.09
C LEU A 222 -12.31 27.71 26.13
N ARG A 223 -11.01 27.62 25.86
CA ARG A 223 -10.14 28.78 25.69
C ARG A 223 -9.99 29.09 24.20
N LEU A 224 -10.20 30.35 23.83
CA LEU A 224 -9.96 30.87 22.49
C LEU A 224 -8.78 31.84 22.54
N GLU A 225 -7.73 31.54 21.79
CA GLU A 225 -6.63 32.47 21.53
C GLU A 225 -6.91 33.21 20.22
N ALA A 226 -7.40 34.45 20.32
CA ALA A 226 -7.75 35.28 19.16
C ALA A 226 -6.58 36.18 18.75
N PHE A 227 -6.14 36.05 17.50
CA PHE A 227 -5.16 36.92 16.87
C PHE A 227 -5.91 38.01 16.13
N VAL A 228 -5.82 39.24 16.62
CA VAL A 228 -6.53 40.41 16.08
C VAL A 228 -5.54 41.32 15.42
N MET A 229 -5.80 41.66 14.16
CA MET A 229 -5.00 42.60 13.37
C MET A 229 -5.62 44.00 13.42
N ASN A 230 -4.81 45.00 13.76
CA ASN A 230 -5.20 46.41 13.78
C ASN A 230 -4.30 47.26 12.86
N TRP A 231 -4.79 47.50 11.65
CA TRP A 231 -4.13 48.29 10.61
C TRP A 231 -4.20 49.80 10.86
N GLN A 232 -5.03 50.26 11.79
CA GLN A 232 -5.16 51.70 12.08
C GLN A 232 -3.96 52.27 12.85
N GLN A 233 -3.08 51.40 13.37
CA GLN A 233 -1.90 51.78 14.16
C GLN A 233 -2.22 52.66 15.38
N LYS A 234 -3.44 52.56 15.91
CA LYS A 234 -3.93 53.31 17.09
C LYS A 234 -4.57 52.36 18.09
N LYS A 235 -4.47 52.68 19.38
CA LYS A 235 -5.18 51.95 20.44
C LYS A 235 -6.68 52.26 20.37
N SER A 236 -7.52 51.24 20.38
CA SER A 236 -8.99 51.40 20.38
C SER A 236 -9.66 50.41 21.35
N PRO A 237 -10.75 50.79 22.03
CA PRO A 237 -11.54 49.87 22.84
C PRO A 237 -12.07 48.73 21.98
N LEU A 238 -11.91 47.50 22.47
CA LEU A 238 -12.25 46.27 21.77
C LEU A 238 -13.14 45.41 22.66
N VAL A 239 -14.25 44.91 22.13
CA VAL A 239 -15.10 43.94 22.81
C VAL A 239 -15.09 42.64 22.01
N LEU A 240 -14.70 41.55 22.67
CA LEU A 240 -14.81 40.20 22.13
C LEU A 240 -16.00 39.48 22.77
N THR A 241 -16.88 38.90 21.97
CA THR A 241 -18.02 38.09 22.40
C THR A 241 -17.90 36.71 21.77
N ALA A 242 -17.69 35.67 22.58
CA ALA A 242 -17.61 34.29 22.14
C ALA A 242 -18.90 33.54 22.49
N THR A 243 -19.48 32.86 21.52
CA THR A 243 -20.70 32.06 21.67
C THR A 243 -20.41 30.61 21.23
N LEU A 244 -20.67 29.66 22.11
CA LEU A 244 -20.60 28.22 21.85
C LEU A 244 -22.02 27.66 21.67
N THR A 245 -22.24 26.97 20.56
CA THR A 245 -23.54 26.39 20.18
C THR A 245 -23.37 24.92 19.85
N ASP A 246 -24.24 24.06 20.39
CA ASP A 246 -24.32 22.65 19.97
C ASP A 246 -24.82 22.59 18.52
N LYS A 247 -24.04 21.97 17.63
CA LYS A 247 -24.36 21.91 16.20
C LYS A 247 -25.55 21.00 15.90
N GLN A 248 -25.80 19.99 16.72
CA GLN A 248 -26.92 19.05 16.52
C GLN A 248 -28.24 19.69 16.95
N SER A 249 -28.29 20.29 18.14
CA SER A 249 -29.54 20.86 18.67
C SER A 249 -29.76 22.33 18.32
N GLY A 250 -28.73 23.06 17.88
CA GLY A 250 -28.76 24.52 17.70
C GLY A 250 -28.79 25.31 19.01
N LYS A 251 -28.70 24.64 20.16
CA LYS A 251 -28.77 25.29 21.48
C LYS A 251 -27.48 26.03 21.79
N VAL A 252 -27.59 27.30 22.15
CA VAL A 252 -26.48 28.08 22.72
C VAL A 252 -26.16 27.52 24.10
N ILE A 253 -24.93 27.02 24.26
CA ILE A 253 -24.42 26.48 25.52
C ILE A 253 -23.93 27.61 26.42
N ARG A 254 -23.15 28.53 25.84
CA ARG A 254 -22.55 29.62 26.60
C ARG A 254 -22.25 30.81 25.69
N THR A 255 -22.44 32.01 26.21
CA THR A 255 -21.88 33.24 25.64
C THR A 255 -21.01 33.92 26.69
N GLN A 256 -19.80 34.32 26.31
CA GLN A 256 -18.87 35.05 27.15
C GLN A 256 -18.47 36.34 26.44
N LYS A 257 -18.45 37.44 27.18
CA LYS A 257 -18.06 38.77 26.69
C LYS A 257 -16.88 39.28 27.51
N GLN A 258 -15.90 39.89 26.85
CA GLN A 258 -14.75 40.50 27.51
C GLN A 258 -14.27 41.75 26.77
N ASN A 259 -13.82 42.74 27.53
CA ASN A 259 -13.30 44.00 27.01
C ASN A 259 -11.77 43.97 27.00
N PHE A 260 -11.20 44.54 25.95
CA PHE A 260 -9.77 44.65 25.69
C PHE A 260 -9.45 46.02 25.09
N ILE A 261 -8.16 46.29 24.92
CA ILE A 261 -7.65 47.40 24.09
C ILE A 261 -6.92 46.78 22.90
N ALA A 262 -7.38 47.08 21.68
CA ALA A 262 -6.69 46.70 20.45
C ALA A 262 -5.31 47.37 20.42
N LYS A 263 -4.24 46.58 20.32
CA LYS A 263 -2.88 47.09 20.12
C LYS A 263 -2.66 47.42 18.64
N ALA A 264 -1.63 48.20 18.33
CA ALA A 264 -1.21 48.41 16.95
C ALA A 264 -0.59 47.11 16.39
N GLY A 265 -0.84 46.81 15.12
CA GLY A 265 -0.41 45.55 14.51
C GLY A 265 -1.22 44.33 14.98
N GLU A 266 -0.65 43.14 14.85
CA GLU A 266 -1.27 41.91 15.32
C GLU A 266 -1.01 41.68 16.82
N ALA A 267 -2.06 41.32 17.56
CA ALA A 267 -1.96 40.96 18.97
C ALA A 267 -2.87 39.80 19.35
N LYS A 268 -2.41 39.00 20.32
CA LYS A 268 -3.16 37.87 20.89
C LYS A 268 -4.06 38.32 22.06
N TYR A 269 -5.28 37.83 22.09
CA TYR A 269 -6.27 38.02 23.16
C TYR A 269 -6.88 36.68 23.57
N ASP A 270 -6.85 36.35 24.86
CA ASP A 270 -7.44 35.14 25.41
C ASP A 270 -8.86 35.41 25.92
N ILE A 271 -9.84 34.62 25.47
CA ILE A 271 -11.19 34.57 26.04
C ILE A 271 -11.52 33.13 26.45
N ILE A 272 -12.06 32.96 27.66
CA ILE A 272 -12.33 31.64 28.23
C ILE A 272 -13.81 31.51 28.55
N LEU A 273 -14.46 30.50 27.98
CA LEU A 273 -15.81 30.07 28.34
C LEU A 273 -15.68 28.97 29.39
N ASN A 274 -15.92 29.31 30.66
CA ASN A 274 -15.88 28.37 31.78
C ASN A 274 -17.26 27.79 32.10
N GLN A 275 -17.29 26.78 32.98
CA GLN A 275 -18.51 26.18 33.55
C GLN A 275 -19.46 25.66 32.46
N LEU A 276 -18.90 25.05 31.41
CA LEU A 276 -19.69 24.44 30.35
C LEU A 276 -20.44 23.22 30.91
N SER A 277 -21.75 23.15 30.65
CA SER A 277 -22.61 22.05 31.09
C SER A 277 -23.24 21.35 29.88
N GLY A 278 -23.50 20.04 30.01
CA GLY A 278 -24.08 19.24 28.93
C GLY A 278 -23.18 19.01 27.72
N ILE A 279 -21.85 19.19 27.87
CA ILE A 279 -20.89 18.90 26.80
C ILE A 279 -20.77 17.39 26.61
N LYS A 280 -20.93 16.93 25.37
CA LYS A 280 -20.63 15.58 24.91
C LYS A 280 -19.24 15.58 24.28
N THR A 281 -18.51 14.49 24.47
CA THR A 281 -17.16 14.33 23.89
C THR A 281 -17.24 13.90 22.43
N TRP A 282 -16.17 14.16 21.70
CA TRP A 282 -15.96 13.73 20.32
C TRP A 282 -15.03 12.51 20.29
N ASP A 283 -15.43 11.45 19.60
CA ASP A 283 -14.61 10.27 19.25
C ASP A 283 -15.19 9.53 18.02
N GLU A 284 -14.62 8.37 17.66
CA GLU A 284 -15.04 7.56 16.50
C GLU A 284 -16.49 7.04 16.56
N PHE A 285 -17.07 6.95 17.76
CA PHE A 285 -18.42 6.42 17.98
C PHE A 285 -19.42 7.54 18.20
N ASP A 286 -19.01 8.60 18.88
CA ASP A 286 -19.82 9.77 19.23
C ASP A 286 -19.13 11.06 18.70
N PRO A 287 -19.27 11.41 17.41
CA PRO A 287 -18.61 12.59 16.84
C PRO A 287 -19.36 13.90 17.16
N ALA A 288 -19.48 14.25 18.45
CA ALA A 288 -20.18 15.46 18.88
C ALA A 288 -19.44 16.74 18.49
N LEU A 289 -20.12 17.64 17.76
CA LEU A 289 -19.55 18.89 17.23
C LEU A 289 -20.28 20.12 17.74
N TYR A 290 -19.53 21.21 17.90
CA TYR A 290 -20.01 22.51 18.37
C TYR A 290 -19.55 23.63 17.44
N GLN A 291 -20.43 24.59 17.18
CA GLN A 291 -20.04 25.82 16.49
C GLN A 291 -19.60 26.86 17.51
N VAL A 292 -18.43 27.45 17.30
CA VAL A 292 -17.93 28.61 18.04
C VAL A 292 -18.04 29.82 17.14
N THR A 293 -18.57 30.92 17.65
CA THR A 293 -18.56 32.22 16.97
C THR A 293 -17.91 33.24 17.87
N LEU A 294 -16.84 33.88 17.39
CA LEU A 294 -16.17 35.00 18.04
C LEU A 294 -16.48 36.28 17.28
N GLN A 295 -17.17 37.20 17.94
CA GLN A 295 -17.49 38.52 17.40
C GLN A 295 -16.61 39.58 18.04
N LEU A 296 -16.00 40.39 17.19
CA LEU A 296 -15.24 41.58 17.53
C LEU A 296 -16.10 42.81 17.28
N LYS A 297 -16.15 43.73 18.24
CA LYS A 297 -16.78 45.04 18.10
C LYS A 297 -15.89 46.16 18.65
N SER A 298 -15.71 47.22 17.86
CA SER A 298 -15.06 48.47 18.27
C SER A 298 -15.79 49.65 17.62
N GLY A 299 -16.64 50.36 18.38
CA GLY A 299 -17.54 51.36 17.81
C GLY A 299 -18.47 50.76 16.75
N LEU A 300 -18.33 51.23 15.50
CA LEU A 300 -19.05 50.72 14.33
C LEU A 300 -18.33 49.56 13.62
N VAL A 301 -17.04 49.33 13.89
CA VAL A 301 -16.28 48.24 13.27
C VAL A 301 -16.71 46.92 13.88
N GLN A 302 -17.04 45.96 13.02
CA GLN A 302 -17.40 44.60 13.39
C GLN A 302 -16.62 43.60 12.56
N SER A 303 -16.14 42.55 13.20
CA SER A 303 -15.51 41.39 12.55
C SER A 303 -16.00 40.12 13.24
N GLN A 304 -16.13 39.04 12.50
CA GLN A 304 -16.60 37.76 13.03
C GLN A 304 -15.73 36.64 12.51
N TRP A 305 -15.42 35.71 13.40
CA TRP A 305 -14.84 34.42 13.08
C TRP A 305 -15.77 33.31 13.57
N THR A 306 -15.94 32.26 12.77
CA THR A 306 -16.78 31.11 13.10
C THR A 306 -16.05 29.84 12.69
N ASP A 307 -16.09 28.82 13.55
CA ASP A 307 -15.48 27.51 13.30
C ASP A 307 -16.26 26.41 14.02
N VAL A 308 -15.97 25.15 13.66
CA VAL A 308 -16.56 23.95 14.25
C VAL A 308 -15.48 23.18 15.01
N ILE A 309 -15.76 22.82 16.27
CA ILE A 309 -14.84 22.12 17.15
C ILE A 309 -15.49 20.88 17.77
N GLY A 310 -14.66 19.98 18.31
CA GLY A 310 -15.09 18.86 19.16
C GLY A 310 -14.35 18.88 20.49
N PHE A 311 -15.00 18.39 21.55
CA PHE A 311 -14.38 18.24 22.87
C PHE A 311 -13.80 16.84 23.00
N ARG A 312 -12.47 16.71 23.00
CA ARG A 312 -11.81 15.41 23.24
C ARG A 312 -10.61 15.55 24.15
N LYS A 313 -10.24 14.46 24.81
CA LYS A 313 -8.99 14.31 25.55
C LYS A 313 -8.16 13.20 24.93
N LEU A 314 -6.88 13.46 24.67
CA LEU A 314 -5.93 12.43 24.25
C LEU A 314 -4.96 12.11 25.36
N GLY A 315 -4.52 10.86 25.38
CA GLY A 315 -3.45 10.38 26.25
C GLY A 315 -2.89 9.07 25.71
N THR A 316 -1.88 8.56 26.41
CA THR A 316 -1.25 7.28 26.10
C THR A 316 -0.93 6.53 27.38
N THR A 317 -0.84 5.21 27.28
CA THR A 317 -0.12 4.37 28.24
C THR A 317 1.19 3.91 27.60
N ALA A 318 1.94 3.01 28.24
CA ALA A 318 3.10 2.39 27.61
C ALA A 318 2.76 1.63 26.30
N HIS A 319 1.50 1.22 26.12
CA HIS A 319 1.10 0.32 25.03
C HIS A 319 -0.13 0.77 24.24
N LYS A 320 -0.96 1.69 24.77
CA LYS A 320 -2.27 2.03 24.21
C LYS A 320 -2.45 3.53 23.98
N ILE A 321 -3.18 3.86 22.93
CA ILE A 321 -3.75 5.20 22.71
C ILE A 321 -5.04 5.34 23.52
N LEU A 322 -5.23 6.49 24.16
CA LEU A 322 -6.43 6.84 24.90
C LEU A 322 -7.16 8.01 24.24
N VAL A 323 -8.46 7.85 24.02
CA VAL A 323 -9.38 8.93 23.61
C VAL A 323 -10.49 9.01 24.65
N ASN A 324 -10.65 10.17 25.28
CA ASN A 324 -11.61 10.39 26.38
C ASN A 324 -11.43 9.38 27.53
N ASP A 325 -10.17 9.14 27.91
CA ASP A 325 -9.75 8.19 28.96
C ASP A 325 -10.10 6.71 28.69
N LYS A 326 -10.49 6.37 27.45
CA LYS A 326 -10.76 5.00 27.00
C LYS A 326 -9.73 4.53 25.99
N VAL A 327 -9.38 3.24 26.01
CA VAL A 327 -8.47 2.65 25.03
C VAL A 327 -9.11 2.70 23.65
N SER A 328 -8.44 3.35 22.70
CA SER A 328 -8.83 3.37 21.29
C SER A 328 -7.80 2.60 20.48
N TYR A 329 -8.24 1.49 19.90
CA TYR A 329 -7.40 0.66 19.04
C TYR A 329 -7.42 1.19 17.62
N ILE A 330 -6.24 1.46 17.07
CA ILE A 330 -6.11 2.09 15.76
C ILE A 330 -6.33 1.05 14.66
N ARG A 331 -7.35 1.27 13.84
CA ARG A 331 -7.71 0.46 12.67
C ARG A 331 -7.58 1.37 11.46
N GLY A 332 -6.35 1.48 10.97
CA GLY A 332 -5.96 2.48 9.98
C GLY A 332 -5.83 1.94 8.56
N ASN A 333 -6.08 2.80 7.59
CA ASN A 333 -5.65 2.61 6.20
C ASN A 333 -4.77 3.78 5.77
N LEU A 334 -3.82 3.48 4.90
CA LEU A 334 -2.90 4.43 4.30
C LEU A 334 -3.53 5.04 3.03
N ASP A 335 -3.48 6.37 2.90
CA ASP A 335 -3.93 7.13 1.73
C ASP A 335 -2.76 7.82 1.01
N CYS A 336 -2.60 7.51 -0.28
CA CYS A 336 -1.57 8.06 -1.17
C CYS A 336 -2.11 9.03 -2.24
N VAL A 337 -3.23 9.73 -2.02
CA VAL A 337 -3.86 10.64 -3.00
C VAL A 337 -4.42 9.93 -4.24
N HIS A 338 -5.40 9.05 -4.05
CA HIS A 338 -5.98 8.25 -5.14
C HIS A 338 -7.14 8.98 -5.84
N PHE A 339 -6.83 9.76 -6.87
CA PHE A 339 -7.82 10.50 -7.68
C PHE A 339 -7.55 10.36 -9.20
N PRO A 340 -7.77 9.19 -9.83
CA PRO A 340 -7.38 8.95 -11.22
C PRO A 340 -8.04 9.87 -12.26
N ILE A 341 -9.25 10.37 -11.98
CA ILE A 341 -9.98 11.23 -12.92
C ILE A 341 -9.34 12.61 -13.04
N THR A 342 -9.04 13.24 -11.91
CA THR A 342 -8.50 14.60 -11.86
C THR A 342 -6.99 14.61 -11.81
N GLY A 343 -6.38 13.51 -11.35
CA GLY A 343 -4.96 13.43 -11.08
C GLY A 343 -4.53 14.37 -9.95
N TYR A 344 -5.41 14.76 -9.03
CA TYR A 344 -5.13 15.63 -7.87
C TYR A 344 -6.25 15.47 -6.81
N PRO A 345 -6.04 15.83 -5.52
CA PRO A 345 -7.02 15.58 -4.47
C PRO A 345 -8.26 16.46 -4.59
N SER A 346 -9.44 15.88 -4.30
CA SER A 346 -10.70 16.62 -4.30
C SER A 346 -10.79 17.64 -3.17
N THR A 347 -11.47 18.76 -3.46
CA THR A 347 -11.84 19.82 -2.51
C THR A 347 -13.33 19.75 -2.11
N LEU A 348 -14.04 18.67 -2.50
CA LEU A 348 -15.49 18.51 -2.31
C LEU A 348 -15.83 17.53 -1.17
N ASP A 349 -16.78 17.89 -0.32
CA ASP A 349 -17.21 17.08 0.83
C ASP A 349 -17.66 15.67 0.40
N LYS A 350 -18.46 15.58 -0.68
CA LYS A 350 -19.05 14.31 -1.15
C LYS A 350 -18.01 13.23 -1.47
N ASP A 351 -16.83 13.62 -1.96
CA ASP A 351 -15.81 12.67 -2.40
C ASP A 351 -15.11 12.07 -1.17
N TRP A 352 -14.82 12.92 -0.17
CA TRP A 352 -14.27 12.47 1.11
C TRP A 352 -15.30 11.71 1.96
N GLU A 353 -16.59 12.07 1.87
CA GLU A 353 -17.67 11.30 2.49
C GLU A 353 -17.76 9.89 1.90
N LYS A 354 -17.65 9.74 0.57
CA LYS A 354 -17.57 8.42 -0.09
C LYS A 354 -16.39 7.62 0.47
N ILE A 355 -15.20 8.21 0.52
CA ILE A 355 -13.97 7.54 0.98
C ILE A 355 -14.10 7.13 2.45
N PHE A 356 -14.43 8.05 3.35
CA PHE A 356 -14.53 7.73 4.79
C PHE A 356 -15.72 6.84 5.14
N GLN A 357 -16.77 6.83 4.32
CA GLN A 357 -17.83 5.83 4.47
C GLN A 357 -17.28 4.43 4.23
N LYS A 358 -16.40 4.23 3.22
CA LYS A 358 -15.72 2.93 3.03
C LYS A 358 -14.91 2.54 4.26
N TYR A 359 -14.20 3.47 4.89
CA TYR A 359 -13.45 3.16 6.12
C TYR A 359 -14.39 2.62 7.20
N LYS A 360 -15.51 3.31 7.46
CA LYS A 360 -16.52 2.87 8.45
C LYS A 360 -17.15 1.53 8.07
N ASP A 361 -17.47 1.33 6.79
CA ASP A 361 -18.06 0.10 6.30
C ASP A 361 -17.15 -1.11 6.58
N TYR A 362 -15.84 -0.96 6.40
CA TYR A 362 -14.84 -2.00 6.68
C TYR A 362 -14.33 -2.01 8.14
N GLY A 363 -14.92 -1.20 9.03
CA GLY A 363 -14.61 -1.18 10.47
C GLY A 363 -13.35 -0.40 10.87
N LEU A 364 -12.81 0.41 9.95
CA LEU A 364 -11.67 1.28 10.18
C LEU A 364 -12.10 2.59 10.86
N ASN A 365 -11.17 3.21 11.57
CA ASN A 365 -11.39 4.46 12.30
C ASN A 365 -10.33 5.53 12.05
N THR A 366 -9.25 5.20 11.33
CA THR A 366 -8.13 6.12 11.11
C THR A 366 -7.70 6.13 9.64
N VAL A 367 -7.33 7.32 9.15
CA VAL A 367 -6.58 7.48 7.90
C VAL A 367 -5.19 8.04 8.21
N ARG A 368 -4.16 7.43 7.61
CA ARG A 368 -2.82 8.00 7.54
C ARG A 368 -2.60 8.57 6.15
N PHE A 369 -2.43 9.88 6.06
CA PHE A 369 -2.04 10.55 4.84
C PHE A 369 -0.53 10.42 4.67
N HIS A 370 -0.13 9.44 3.87
CA HIS A 370 1.26 9.00 3.76
C HIS A 370 2.11 10.05 3.04
N SER A 371 3.07 10.66 3.73
CA SER A 371 3.95 11.71 3.20
C SER A 371 3.24 12.96 2.66
N TRP A 372 2.01 13.24 3.12
CA TRP A 372 1.26 14.42 2.72
C TRP A 372 0.20 14.85 3.75
N CYS A 373 -0.35 16.06 3.55
CA CYS A 373 -1.48 16.58 4.33
C CYS A 373 -2.65 16.93 3.38
N PRO A 374 -3.87 16.46 3.68
CA PRO A 374 -5.02 16.64 2.78
C PRO A 374 -5.59 18.07 2.87
N PRO A 375 -6.45 18.48 1.92
CA PRO A 375 -7.17 19.75 2.05
C PRO A 375 -8.12 19.74 3.26
N GLU A 376 -8.51 20.92 3.74
CA GLU A 376 -9.45 21.14 4.87
C GLU A 376 -10.72 20.28 4.80
N VAL A 377 -11.20 19.98 3.58
CA VAL A 377 -12.38 19.15 3.39
C VAL A 377 -12.25 17.74 3.98
N ALA A 378 -11.08 17.14 3.95
CA ALA A 378 -10.87 15.84 4.58
C ALA A 378 -11.05 15.96 6.10
N PHE A 379 -10.46 16.96 6.74
CA PHE A 379 -10.62 17.19 8.19
C PHE A 379 -12.07 17.45 8.59
N ARG A 380 -12.78 18.35 7.88
CA ARG A 380 -14.18 18.68 8.22
C ARG A 380 -15.13 17.48 8.03
N VAL A 381 -14.84 16.58 7.09
CA VAL A 381 -15.64 15.36 6.88
C VAL A 381 -15.29 14.32 7.94
N ALA A 382 -14.00 14.14 8.23
CA ALA A 382 -13.53 13.25 9.30
C ALA A 382 -14.11 13.65 10.67
N ASP A 383 -14.19 14.95 10.97
CA ASP A 383 -14.86 15.49 12.15
C ASP A 383 -16.33 15.06 12.24
N ARG A 384 -17.06 15.09 11.11
CA ARG A 384 -18.48 14.69 11.08
C ARG A 384 -18.68 13.20 11.22
N MET A 385 -17.76 12.40 10.67
CA MET A 385 -17.91 10.94 10.57
C MET A 385 -17.22 10.17 11.70
N GLY A 386 -16.44 10.85 12.54
CA GLY A 386 -15.65 10.21 13.60
C GLY A 386 -14.51 9.38 13.01
N ILE A 387 -13.72 10.00 12.12
CA ILE A 387 -12.47 9.43 11.60
C ILE A 387 -11.29 10.18 12.19
N TYR A 388 -10.29 9.46 12.66
CA TYR A 388 -9.03 10.01 13.13
C TYR A 388 -8.06 10.21 11.97
N ILE A 389 -7.30 11.30 12.01
CA ILE A 389 -6.34 11.68 10.98
C ILE A 389 -4.93 11.64 11.56
N GLN A 390 -4.04 10.94 10.85
CA GLN A 390 -2.59 11.14 10.87
C GLN A 390 -2.18 11.89 9.60
N ALA A 391 -1.53 13.04 9.76
CA ALA A 391 -0.96 13.81 8.66
C ALA A 391 0.57 13.81 8.71
N GLU A 392 1.21 13.88 7.54
CA GLU A 392 2.66 13.89 7.36
C GLU A 392 3.08 15.03 6.41
N VAL A 393 4.38 15.37 6.37
CA VAL A 393 4.89 16.43 5.49
C VAL A 393 5.59 15.87 4.25
N LEU A 394 6.36 14.79 4.38
CA LEU A 394 7.16 14.26 3.27
C LEU A 394 7.63 12.81 3.46
N TRP A 395 8.37 12.30 2.49
CA TRP A 395 9.12 11.04 2.55
C TRP A 395 10.53 11.25 2.02
N ILE A 396 11.54 10.92 2.83
CA ILE A 396 12.95 10.90 2.43
C ILE A 396 13.62 9.70 3.10
N ASP A 397 14.17 8.77 2.33
CA ASP A 397 14.86 7.59 2.87
C ASP A 397 16.28 7.43 2.30
N TRP A 398 17.07 6.50 2.85
CA TRP A 398 18.49 6.33 2.50
C TRP A 398 18.76 6.06 1.02
N TRP A 399 17.82 5.43 0.31
CA TRP A 399 18.00 5.09 -1.10
C TRP A 399 17.69 6.28 -2.02
N MET A 400 17.09 7.35 -1.49
CA MET A 400 16.74 8.55 -2.26
C MET A 400 17.88 9.56 -2.37
N SER A 401 18.95 9.42 -1.57
CA SER A 401 20.07 10.39 -1.54
C SER A 401 21.16 10.16 -2.58
N GLN A 402 21.08 9.09 -3.36
CA GLN A 402 22.03 8.80 -4.42
C GLN A 402 21.37 8.06 -5.60
N PRO A 403 21.97 8.10 -6.80
CA PRO A 403 21.51 7.30 -7.93
C PRO A 403 21.55 5.79 -7.63
N ASN A 404 20.63 5.04 -8.21
CA ASN A 404 20.66 3.58 -8.20
C ASN A 404 20.92 3.06 -9.63
N PRO A 405 22.17 2.67 -9.97
CA PRO A 405 22.51 2.20 -11.31
C PRO A 405 21.72 0.97 -11.77
N ASP A 406 21.30 0.12 -10.82
CA ASP A 406 20.51 -1.09 -11.09
C ASP A 406 19.01 -0.77 -11.29
N ARG A 407 18.57 0.41 -10.83
CA ARG A 407 17.19 0.87 -10.86
C ARG A 407 17.08 2.38 -11.11
N PRO A 408 17.52 2.89 -12.27
CA PRO A 408 17.52 4.32 -12.56
C PRO A 408 16.11 4.93 -12.53
N GLU A 409 15.06 4.13 -12.72
CA GLU A 409 13.67 4.57 -12.61
C GLU A 409 13.26 4.97 -11.17
N MET A 410 14.02 4.51 -10.18
CA MET A 410 13.85 4.84 -8.76
C MET A 410 14.60 6.10 -8.34
N ASP A 411 15.41 6.69 -9.22
CA ASP A 411 16.15 7.91 -8.90
C ASP A 411 15.20 9.01 -8.45
N THR A 412 15.60 9.70 -7.37
CA THR A 412 14.81 10.77 -6.76
C THR A 412 15.37 12.11 -7.19
N ARG A 413 14.51 12.99 -7.70
CA ARG A 413 14.92 14.32 -8.16
C ARG A 413 15.59 15.10 -7.03
N GLY A 414 16.75 15.68 -7.30
CA GLY A 414 17.49 16.51 -6.35
C GLY A 414 18.27 15.74 -5.26
N PHE A 415 18.14 14.41 -5.18
CA PHE A 415 18.87 13.54 -4.25
C PHE A 415 18.99 14.12 -2.82
N PRO A 416 17.86 14.35 -2.12
CA PRO A 416 17.88 15.00 -0.81
C PRO A 416 18.71 14.18 0.21
N GLN A 417 19.64 14.84 0.89
CA GLN A 417 20.62 14.19 1.79
C GLN A 417 20.07 13.79 3.17
N GLY A 418 18.76 13.91 3.38
CA GLY A 418 18.10 13.72 4.67
C GLY A 418 17.89 15.02 5.44
N LEU A 419 16.86 15.06 6.29
CA LEU A 419 16.56 16.22 7.13
C LEU A 419 17.63 16.42 8.22
N GLY A 420 17.91 17.66 8.57
CA GLY A 420 19.06 18.05 9.40
C GLY A 420 20.38 18.12 8.63
N LYS A 421 20.38 17.72 7.35
CA LYS A 421 21.50 17.81 6.40
C LYS A 421 21.07 18.48 5.09
N ASN A 422 19.87 19.07 5.05
CA ASN A 422 19.25 19.61 3.85
C ASN A 422 18.67 21.01 4.17
N PRO A 423 19.49 22.07 4.25
CA PRO A 423 19.07 23.35 4.85
C PRO A 423 17.81 23.98 4.24
N ASP A 424 17.63 23.87 2.92
CA ASP A 424 16.44 24.36 2.23
C ASP A 424 15.19 23.53 2.59
N GLY A 425 15.27 22.21 2.47
CA GLY A 425 14.20 21.30 2.89
C GLY A 425 13.88 21.42 4.38
N ASP A 426 14.89 21.55 5.24
CA ASP A 426 14.75 21.69 6.70
C ASP A 426 13.97 22.96 7.07
N LYS A 427 14.24 24.07 6.37
CA LYS A 427 13.51 25.32 6.55
C LYS A 427 12.07 25.17 6.08
N PHE A 428 11.86 24.65 4.88
CA PHE A 428 10.52 24.41 4.33
C PHE A 428 9.68 23.53 5.27
N VAL A 429 10.21 22.41 5.74
CA VAL A 429 9.49 21.45 6.58
C VAL A 429 9.07 22.06 7.91
N GLN A 430 9.95 22.79 8.59
CA GLN A 430 9.58 23.46 9.84
C GLN A 430 8.47 24.51 9.65
N GLU A 431 8.55 25.28 8.56
CA GLU A 431 7.51 26.24 8.21
C GLU A 431 6.19 25.54 7.86
N GLU A 432 6.24 24.47 7.09
CA GLU A 432 5.05 23.73 6.65
C GLU A 432 4.36 23.00 7.80
N MET A 433 5.13 22.41 8.73
CA MET A 433 4.60 21.86 9.98
C MET A 433 3.81 22.92 10.76
N LYS A 434 4.38 24.11 10.90
CA LYS A 434 3.71 25.23 11.57
C LYS A 434 2.44 25.64 10.84
N ARG A 435 2.48 25.76 9.51
CA ARG A 435 1.33 26.13 8.68
C ARG A 435 0.19 25.11 8.79
N ILE A 436 0.50 23.80 8.72
CA ILE A 436 -0.48 22.71 8.90
C ILE A 436 -1.15 22.82 10.27
N VAL A 437 -0.35 22.94 11.34
CA VAL A 437 -0.85 23.01 12.72
C VAL A 437 -1.68 24.27 12.96
N ASP A 438 -1.25 25.42 12.45
CA ASP A 438 -2.00 26.68 12.59
C ASP A 438 -3.31 26.67 11.80
N THR A 439 -3.34 26.00 10.64
CA THR A 439 -4.51 25.98 9.75
C THR A 439 -5.54 24.93 10.18
N TYR A 440 -5.10 23.70 10.44
CA TYR A 440 -6.00 22.56 10.67
C TYR A 440 -6.11 22.17 12.14
N GLY A 441 -5.39 22.83 13.04
CA GLY A 441 -5.25 22.40 14.43
C GLY A 441 -6.52 22.46 15.29
N ASN A 442 -7.58 23.13 14.84
CA ASN A 442 -8.88 23.18 15.54
C ASN A 442 -9.75 21.94 15.28
N HIS A 443 -9.44 21.14 14.24
CA HIS A 443 -10.20 19.95 13.90
C HIS A 443 -10.02 18.84 14.95
N PRO A 444 -11.10 18.34 15.60
CA PRO A 444 -10.99 17.26 16.56
C PRO A 444 -10.48 15.96 15.92
N SER A 445 -10.66 15.74 14.61
CA SER A 445 -10.10 14.60 13.88
C SER A 445 -8.58 14.57 13.76
N PHE A 446 -7.88 15.69 13.92
CA PHE A 446 -6.42 15.74 13.79
C PHE A 446 -5.73 15.22 15.06
N LEU A 447 -5.55 13.90 15.15
CA LEU A 447 -5.06 13.21 16.35
C LEU A 447 -3.55 13.01 16.34
N PHE A 448 -2.98 12.75 15.17
CA PHE A 448 -1.60 12.30 15.02
C PHE A 448 -0.87 13.18 14.01
N PHE A 449 0.34 13.63 14.35
CA PHE A 449 1.19 14.35 13.42
C PHE A 449 2.62 13.83 13.49
N CYS A 450 3.26 13.65 12.34
CA CYS A 450 4.70 13.40 12.27
C CYS A 450 5.34 14.13 11.10
N ILE A 451 6.66 14.25 11.12
CA ILE A 451 7.39 14.97 10.06
C ILE A 451 7.21 14.23 8.73
N GLY A 452 7.40 12.92 8.71
CA GLY A 452 7.35 12.17 7.47
C GLY A 452 7.44 10.67 7.60
N ASN A 453 7.41 10.01 6.46
CA ASN A 453 7.63 8.59 6.31
C ASN A 453 9.12 8.24 6.28
N GLU A 454 9.50 7.14 6.93
CA GLU A 454 10.76 6.43 6.77
C GLU A 454 12.01 7.32 6.60
N LEU A 455 12.24 8.24 7.54
CA LEU A 455 13.26 9.29 7.48
C LEU A 455 14.73 8.80 7.62
N GLY A 456 15.11 7.73 6.93
CA GLY A 456 16.26 6.87 7.27
C GLY A 456 17.65 7.50 7.16
N ASN A 457 17.88 8.46 6.27
CA ASN A 457 19.16 9.20 6.15
C ASN A 457 19.19 10.52 6.94
N SER A 458 18.10 10.86 7.64
CA SER A 458 17.94 12.12 8.37
C SER A 458 18.60 12.09 9.76
N ASP A 459 18.89 13.27 10.31
CA ASP A 459 19.38 13.43 11.68
C ASP A 459 18.21 13.55 12.68
N PHE A 460 17.92 12.42 13.35
CA PHE A 460 16.87 12.36 14.36
C PHE A 460 17.14 13.24 15.59
N THR A 461 18.38 13.67 15.86
CA THR A 461 18.67 14.58 16.97
C THR A 461 18.11 15.97 16.68
N VAL A 462 18.32 16.46 15.46
CA VAL A 462 17.81 17.76 15.01
C VAL A 462 16.29 17.75 14.91
N MET A 463 15.72 16.71 14.30
CA MET A 463 14.27 16.61 14.09
C MET A 463 13.46 16.53 15.40
N GLN A 464 14.03 15.94 16.45
CA GLN A 464 13.39 15.93 17.79
C GLN A 464 13.19 17.34 18.35
N GLU A 465 14.11 18.28 18.09
CA GLU A 465 13.93 19.67 18.52
C GLU A 465 12.75 20.33 17.83
N TRP A 466 12.51 20.01 16.55
CA TRP A 466 11.37 20.54 15.80
C TRP A 466 10.05 20.02 16.37
N ILE A 467 9.98 18.72 16.68
CA ILE A 467 8.82 18.13 17.35
C ILE A 467 8.61 18.71 18.75
N ARG A 468 9.68 18.85 19.55
CA ARG A 468 9.60 19.46 20.88
C ARG A 468 9.05 20.89 20.82
N LYS A 469 9.48 21.67 19.83
CA LYS A 469 9.00 23.04 19.59
C LYS A 469 7.51 23.05 19.21
N VAL A 470 7.10 22.32 18.18
CA VAL A 470 5.69 22.35 17.73
C VAL A 470 4.74 21.79 18.79
N LYS A 471 5.15 20.75 19.53
CA LYS A 471 4.36 20.16 20.62
C LYS A 471 4.19 21.14 21.79
N LYS A 472 5.20 21.95 22.09
CA LYS A 472 5.11 23.02 23.11
C LYS A 472 4.20 24.15 22.65
N GLU A 473 4.26 24.54 21.38
CA GLU A 473 3.41 25.59 20.81
C GLU A 473 1.95 25.13 20.63
N ASP A 474 1.73 23.83 20.41
CA ASP A 474 0.42 23.23 20.22
C ASP A 474 0.34 21.79 20.81
N PRO A 475 -0.13 21.64 22.05
CA PRO A 475 -0.22 20.34 22.72
C PRO A 475 -1.51 19.55 22.41
N ARG A 476 -2.30 19.93 21.39
CA ARG A 476 -3.66 19.38 21.17
C ARG A 476 -3.70 17.97 20.57
N ARG A 477 -2.56 17.41 20.17
CA ARG A 477 -2.43 16.15 19.42
C ARG A 477 -1.19 15.35 19.84
N LEU A 478 -1.13 14.09 19.42
CA LEU A 478 0.03 13.21 19.64
C LEU A 478 1.03 13.41 18.50
N TYR A 479 2.32 13.44 18.84
CA TYR A 479 3.39 13.68 17.89
C TYR A 479 4.35 12.51 17.79
N ALA A 480 4.92 12.33 16.61
CA ALA A 480 6.09 11.48 16.38
C ALA A 480 7.08 12.19 15.44
N VAL A 481 8.36 11.87 15.54
CA VAL A 481 9.39 12.38 14.63
C VAL A 481 9.20 11.79 13.23
N SER A 482 9.06 10.47 13.14
CA SER A 482 8.93 9.73 11.89
C SER A 482 7.87 8.64 12.04
N THR A 483 7.26 8.27 10.92
CA THR A 483 6.73 6.91 10.77
C THR A 483 7.90 5.98 10.44
N ALA A 484 8.00 4.86 11.15
CA ALA A 484 9.06 3.86 11.10
C ALA A 484 10.46 4.42 11.42
N ARG A 485 11.48 3.55 11.29
CA ARG A 485 12.91 3.81 11.62
C ARG A 485 13.18 3.90 13.13
N LYS A 486 13.33 5.10 13.70
CA LYS A 486 13.83 5.29 15.07
C LYS A 486 12.74 5.83 15.98
N ILE A 487 12.58 5.20 17.15
CA ILE A 487 11.78 5.73 18.26
C ILE A 487 12.64 6.68 19.08
N THR A 488 12.10 7.85 19.38
CA THR A 488 12.75 8.96 20.07
C THR A 488 12.02 9.32 21.36
N GLU A 489 12.64 10.11 22.24
CA GLU A 489 12.06 10.45 23.55
C GLU A 489 10.86 11.42 23.48
N VAL A 490 10.72 12.14 22.37
CA VAL A 490 9.63 13.11 22.17
C VAL A 490 8.37 12.46 21.56
N ASP A 491 8.49 11.22 21.08
CA ASP A 491 7.41 10.48 20.43
C ASP A 491 6.35 10.05 21.45
N ASP A 492 5.09 10.38 21.16
CA ASP A 492 3.94 9.91 21.94
C ASP A 492 3.45 8.53 21.47
N TYR A 493 3.76 8.15 20.24
CA TYR A 493 3.37 6.91 19.58
C TYR A 493 4.37 6.58 18.47
N MET A 494 4.34 5.36 17.96
CA MET A 494 5.12 5.00 16.77
C MET A 494 4.33 4.05 15.86
N VAL A 495 4.31 4.36 14.57
CA VAL A 495 3.90 3.41 13.52
C VAL A 495 5.19 2.78 12.99
N THR A 496 5.40 1.46 13.14
CA THR A 496 6.64 0.82 12.66
C THR A 496 6.45 -0.64 12.26
N HIS A 497 7.28 -1.12 11.35
CA HIS A 497 7.37 -2.54 10.99
C HIS A 497 8.30 -3.31 11.94
N ASN A 498 9.19 -2.61 12.65
CA ASN A 498 10.14 -3.20 13.58
C ASN A 498 10.35 -2.31 14.80
N ILE A 499 10.23 -2.89 15.99
CA ILE A 499 10.57 -2.23 17.25
C ILE A 499 12.10 -2.34 17.43
N PRO A 500 12.85 -1.21 17.43
CA PRO A 500 14.31 -1.23 17.48
C PRO A 500 14.85 -2.03 18.68
N GLY A 501 15.81 -2.93 18.42
CA GLY A 501 16.40 -3.80 19.45
C GLY A 501 15.49 -4.92 19.97
N VAL A 502 14.27 -5.05 19.45
CA VAL A 502 13.25 -6.00 19.94
C VAL A 502 12.82 -6.99 18.85
N GLY A 503 12.31 -6.50 17.71
CA GLY A 503 11.86 -7.34 16.60
C GLY A 503 10.64 -6.80 15.85
N GLY A 504 10.16 -7.57 14.86
CA GLY A 504 9.06 -7.18 13.97
C GLY A 504 7.74 -6.90 14.67
N ALA A 505 6.98 -5.93 14.16
CA ALA A 505 5.69 -5.49 14.69
C ALA A 505 4.49 -6.23 14.04
N TYR A 506 4.71 -6.94 12.93
CA TYR A 506 3.69 -7.79 12.31
C TYR A 506 4.33 -8.93 11.51
N GLY A 507 3.50 -9.88 11.07
CA GLY A 507 3.86 -10.99 10.21
C GLY A 507 2.76 -12.04 10.20
N ASN A 508 2.63 -12.77 9.09
CA ASN A 508 1.68 -13.88 9.02
C ASN A 508 2.17 -15.07 9.84
N SER A 509 1.27 -15.62 10.65
CA SER A 509 1.46 -16.92 11.24
C SER A 509 0.91 -17.97 10.28
N ILE A 510 1.68 -18.29 9.24
CA ILE A 510 1.21 -19.17 8.15
C ILE A 510 0.65 -20.48 8.71
N ASN A 511 -0.60 -20.80 8.33
CA ASN A 511 -1.37 -21.96 8.77
C ASN A 511 -1.58 -22.05 10.30
N LYS A 512 -1.65 -20.94 11.03
CA LYS A 512 -2.06 -20.85 12.45
C LYS A 512 -2.56 -19.42 12.74
N THR A 513 -2.94 -19.05 13.97
CA THR A 513 -3.43 -17.67 14.25
C THR A 513 -2.51 -16.79 15.08
N ASP A 514 -1.55 -17.35 15.81
CA ASP A 514 -0.65 -16.59 16.69
C ASP A 514 0.81 -16.61 16.20
N ALA A 515 1.33 -15.44 15.85
CA ALA A 515 2.71 -15.17 15.44
C ALA A 515 3.65 -14.92 16.64
N GLY A 516 3.10 -14.85 17.86
CA GLY A 516 3.86 -14.55 19.07
C GLY A 516 4.36 -13.11 19.10
N LEU A 517 3.61 -12.17 18.53
CA LEU A 517 4.00 -10.75 18.45
C LEU A 517 4.05 -10.08 19.83
N GLU A 518 3.30 -10.58 20.81
CA GLU A 518 3.29 -10.04 22.17
C GLU A 518 4.68 -9.99 22.80
N LYS A 519 5.57 -10.95 22.46
CA LYS A 519 6.97 -10.96 22.94
C LYS A 519 7.76 -9.70 22.55
N ASN A 520 7.31 -9.03 21.50
CA ASN A 520 7.89 -7.79 21.00
C ASN A 520 7.12 -6.58 21.53
N TYR A 521 5.78 -6.57 21.40
CA TYR A 521 4.96 -5.43 21.81
C TYR A 521 5.04 -5.14 23.32
N SER A 522 5.15 -6.16 24.18
CA SER A 522 5.24 -5.97 25.63
C SER A 522 6.50 -5.23 26.09
N LYS A 523 7.51 -5.12 25.22
CA LYS A 523 8.76 -4.38 25.48
C LYS A 523 8.72 -2.93 25.01
N ALA A 524 7.67 -2.53 24.31
CA ALA A 524 7.52 -1.14 23.88
C ALA A 524 7.21 -0.23 25.08
N THR A 525 7.77 0.97 25.07
CA THR A 525 7.56 1.99 26.11
C THR A 525 6.54 3.05 25.72
N ILE A 526 6.14 3.06 24.45
CA ILE A 526 5.08 3.90 23.88
C ILE A 526 4.17 3.02 23.00
N PRO A 527 2.93 3.44 22.73
CA PRO A 527 2.00 2.70 21.88
C PRO A 527 2.57 2.47 20.48
N ILE A 528 2.60 1.19 20.06
CA ILE A 528 3.10 0.79 18.73
C ILE A 528 1.94 0.36 17.84
N ILE A 529 1.91 0.91 16.63
CA ILE A 529 0.95 0.60 15.57
C ILE A 529 1.73 -0.11 14.45
N ALA A 530 1.22 -1.23 13.96
CA ALA A 530 1.85 -1.98 12.87
C ALA A 530 1.84 -1.17 11.56
N HIS A 531 3.01 -1.00 10.94
CA HIS A 531 3.21 -0.21 9.71
C HIS A 531 2.89 -1.01 8.44
N GLU A 532 2.05 -0.47 7.57
CA GLU A 532 1.85 -0.96 6.19
C GLU A 532 1.59 -2.47 6.11
N VAL A 533 0.65 -2.91 6.94
CA VAL A 533 0.22 -4.29 7.05
C VAL A 533 -0.39 -4.76 5.72
N GLY A 534 0.08 -5.91 5.23
CA GLY A 534 -0.46 -6.60 4.05
C GLY A 534 0.46 -6.45 2.84
N GLN A 535 -0.11 -6.04 1.69
CA GLN A 535 0.56 -5.80 0.40
C GLN A 535 0.63 -7.01 -0.55
N TYR A 536 -0.46 -7.77 -0.61
CA TYR A 536 -0.61 -8.91 -1.54
C TYR A 536 -1.34 -8.48 -2.81
N PRO A 537 -0.75 -8.61 -4.01
CA PRO A 537 -1.37 -8.17 -5.25
C PRO A 537 -2.51 -9.10 -5.69
N VAL A 538 -3.50 -8.51 -6.35
CA VAL A 538 -4.64 -9.17 -7.00
C VAL A 538 -4.51 -8.95 -8.49
N TYR A 539 -4.78 -9.99 -9.27
CA TYR A 539 -4.80 -9.91 -10.72
C TYR A 539 -5.86 -8.89 -11.21
N PRO A 540 -5.52 -7.98 -12.15
CA PRO A 540 -6.45 -6.97 -12.64
C PRO A 540 -7.56 -7.57 -13.50
N GLU A 541 -8.73 -6.93 -13.53
CA GLU A 541 -9.75 -7.18 -14.56
C GLU A 541 -9.58 -6.19 -15.71
N TRP A 542 -9.65 -6.66 -16.96
CA TRP A 542 -9.42 -5.79 -18.12
C TRP A 542 -10.47 -4.70 -18.29
N LYS A 543 -11.67 -4.89 -17.73
CA LYS A 543 -12.76 -3.90 -17.74
C LYS A 543 -12.43 -2.64 -16.92
N GLU A 544 -11.45 -2.70 -16.01
CA GLU A 544 -11.05 -1.54 -15.22
C GLU A 544 -10.42 -0.44 -16.08
N ILE A 545 -9.77 -0.82 -17.19
CA ILE A 545 -9.16 0.12 -18.16
C ILE A 545 -10.18 1.17 -18.61
N ASP A 546 -11.44 0.77 -18.81
CA ASP A 546 -12.51 1.64 -19.30
C ASP A 546 -12.92 2.72 -18.29
N LYS A 547 -12.49 2.63 -17.02
CA LYS A 547 -12.76 3.63 -15.97
C LYS A 547 -11.87 4.87 -16.08
N TYR A 548 -10.69 4.76 -16.68
CA TYR A 548 -9.65 5.81 -16.73
C TYR A 548 -9.96 6.88 -17.82
N LYS A 549 -11.10 7.54 -17.66
CA LYS A 549 -11.63 8.54 -18.61
C LYS A 549 -11.07 9.95 -18.40
N GLY A 550 -10.48 10.23 -17.25
CA GLY A 550 -9.95 11.54 -16.87
C GLY A 550 -8.51 11.80 -17.34
N VAL A 551 -7.75 12.57 -16.57
CA VAL A 551 -6.39 12.99 -16.95
C VAL A 551 -5.37 11.85 -16.90
N LEU A 552 -5.51 10.91 -15.95
CA LEU A 552 -4.64 9.73 -15.85
C LEU A 552 -5.21 8.57 -16.68
N LYS A 553 -4.34 7.91 -17.46
CA LYS A 553 -4.65 6.81 -18.37
C LYS A 553 -3.93 5.54 -17.95
N ALA A 554 -4.65 4.41 -17.92
CA ALA A 554 -4.12 3.09 -17.57
C ALA A 554 -3.44 2.37 -18.76
N ARG A 555 -2.52 3.07 -19.44
CA ARG A 555 -1.81 2.55 -20.63
C ARG A 555 -0.89 1.36 -20.30
N ASN A 556 -0.39 1.31 -19.06
CA ASN A 556 0.27 0.16 -18.47
C ASN A 556 -0.62 -1.10 -18.50
N LEU A 557 -1.87 -1.00 -18.00
CA LEU A 557 -2.84 -2.10 -18.00
C LEU A 557 -3.23 -2.53 -19.43
N GLU A 558 -3.30 -1.60 -20.38
CA GLU A 558 -3.47 -1.92 -21.80
C GLU A 558 -2.32 -2.80 -22.31
N GLY A 559 -1.06 -2.45 -21.99
CA GLY A 559 0.11 -3.27 -22.31
C GLY A 559 0.08 -4.65 -21.66
N PHE A 560 -0.34 -4.75 -20.40
CA PHE A 560 -0.50 -6.03 -19.72
C PHE A 560 -1.56 -6.91 -20.38
N LYS A 561 -2.70 -6.33 -20.78
CA LYS A 561 -3.76 -7.03 -21.52
C LYS A 561 -3.24 -7.61 -22.83
N GLU A 562 -2.42 -6.86 -23.59
CA GLU A 562 -1.79 -7.38 -24.80
C GLU A 562 -0.81 -8.53 -24.52
N MET A 563 -0.04 -8.46 -23.42
CA MET A 563 0.80 -9.59 -22.98
C MET A 563 -0.04 -10.82 -22.61
N ALA A 564 -1.18 -10.63 -21.93
CA ALA A 564 -2.11 -11.70 -21.60
C ALA A 564 -2.73 -12.35 -22.84
N LYS A 565 -3.01 -11.58 -23.90
CA LYS A 565 -3.44 -12.11 -25.20
C LYS A 565 -2.35 -12.96 -25.83
N LYS A 566 -1.11 -12.45 -25.86
CA LYS A 566 0.05 -13.16 -26.43
C LYS A 566 0.28 -14.52 -25.76
N ASN A 567 0.10 -14.60 -24.44
CA ASN A 567 0.28 -15.83 -23.68
C ASN A 567 -0.99 -16.69 -23.55
N GLY A 568 -2.09 -16.29 -24.20
CA GLY A 568 -3.34 -17.04 -24.26
C GLY A 568 -4.02 -17.19 -22.89
N ILE A 569 -4.00 -16.15 -22.06
CA ILE A 569 -4.67 -16.11 -20.75
C ILE A 569 -5.61 -14.90 -20.59
N VAL A 570 -5.79 -14.09 -21.64
CA VAL A 570 -6.59 -12.85 -21.58
C VAL A 570 -8.02 -13.10 -21.07
N SER A 571 -8.62 -14.24 -21.37
CA SER A 571 -9.99 -14.58 -20.96
C SER A 571 -10.10 -15.09 -19.51
N GLN A 572 -9.01 -15.11 -18.74
CA GLN A 572 -8.95 -15.67 -17.38
C GLN A 572 -8.82 -14.59 -16.30
N ASP A 573 -8.87 -13.31 -16.67
CA ASP A 573 -8.71 -12.19 -15.74
C ASP A 573 -9.71 -12.24 -14.58
N VAL A 574 -10.99 -12.49 -14.87
CA VAL A 574 -12.04 -12.59 -13.85
C VAL A 574 -11.78 -13.75 -12.86
N ASP A 575 -11.33 -14.90 -13.35
CA ASP A 575 -11.08 -16.07 -12.51
C ASP A 575 -9.80 -15.90 -11.67
N PHE A 576 -8.74 -15.35 -12.26
CA PHE A 576 -7.51 -15.03 -11.56
C PHE A 576 -7.73 -13.94 -10.52
N HIS A 577 -8.52 -12.93 -10.84
CA HIS A 577 -8.91 -11.88 -9.91
C HIS A 577 -9.57 -12.46 -8.66
N LYS A 578 -10.59 -13.30 -8.84
CA LYS A 578 -11.29 -13.95 -7.72
C LYS A 578 -10.36 -14.84 -6.90
N ALA A 579 -9.53 -15.66 -7.55
CA ALA A 579 -8.66 -16.61 -6.85
C ALA A 579 -7.53 -15.91 -6.08
N SER A 580 -6.85 -14.93 -6.70
CA SER A 580 -5.81 -14.12 -6.03
C SER A 580 -6.40 -13.25 -4.93
N GLY A 581 -7.58 -12.66 -5.14
CA GLY A 581 -8.34 -11.93 -4.13
C GLY A 581 -8.73 -12.79 -2.92
N ALA A 582 -9.22 -14.01 -3.13
CA ALA A 582 -9.59 -14.91 -2.02
C ALA A 582 -8.39 -15.29 -1.15
N LEU A 583 -7.24 -15.57 -1.77
CA LEU A 583 -5.98 -15.81 -1.04
C LEU A 583 -5.52 -14.54 -0.30
N GLN A 584 -5.58 -13.38 -0.95
CA GLN A 584 -5.29 -12.10 -0.31
C GLN A 584 -6.13 -11.93 0.96
N GLN A 585 -7.45 -12.16 0.90
CA GLN A 585 -8.34 -12.00 2.07
C GLN A 585 -8.03 -12.99 3.19
N LEU A 586 -7.66 -14.22 2.85
CA LEU A 586 -7.18 -15.21 3.83
C LEU A 586 -5.95 -14.70 4.59
N LEU A 587 -5.01 -14.06 3.89
CA LEU A 587 -3.79 -13.54 4.47
C LEU A 587 -4.01 -12.24 5.25
N TYR A 588 -4.83 -11.30 4.77
CA TYR A 588 -5.18 -10.09 5.55
C TYR A 588 -5.89 -10.44 6.86
N LYS A 589 -6.84 -11.37 6.82
CA LYS A 589 -7.50 -11.89 8.01
C LYS A 589 -6.50 -12.44 9.00
N ASN A 590 -5.59 -13.31 8.53
CA ASN A 590 -4.55 -13.87 9.40
C ASN A 590 -3.68 -12.77 10.01
N LEU A 591 -3.19 -11.83 9.21
CA LEU A 591 -2.29 -10.78 9.65
C LEU A 591 -2.95 -9.87 10.71
N ILE A 592 -4.16 -9.39 10.46
CA ILE A 592 -4.88 -8.50 11.38
C ILE A 592 -5.19 -9.23 12.71
N GLU A 593 -5.60 -10.49 12.65
CA GLU A 593 -5.82 -11.30 13.86
C GLU A 593 -4.54 -11.50 14.67
N ASN A 594 -3.39 -11.71 14.01
CA ASN A 594 -2.09 -11.80 14.68
C ASN A 594 -1.76 -10.53 15.49
N VAL A 595 -2.07 -9.34 14.94
CA VAL A 595 -1.83 -8.06 15.63
C VAL A 595 -2.82 -7.86 16.77
N LEU A 596 -4.09 -8.26 16.62
CA LEU A 596 -5.09 -8.22 17.68
C LEU A 596 -4.80 -9.21 18.83
N LEU A 597 -4.20 -10.36 18.51
CA LEU A 597 -3.80 -11.38 19.47
C LEU A 597 -2.54 -11.01 20.30
N ALA A 598 -1.97 -9.81 20.07
CA ALA A 598 -0.95 -9.19 20.92
C ALA A 598 -1.60 -8.12 21.81
N PRO A 599 -1.91 -8.43 23.08
CA PRO A 599 -2.53 -7.49 24.02
C PRO A 599 -1.85 -6.12 24.12
N SER A 600 -0.54 -6.04 23.92
CA SER A 600 0.24 -4.79 23.99
C SER A 600 0.29 -4.00 22.67
N SER A 601 -0.34 -4.46 21.59
CA SER A 601 -0.43 -3.70 20.33
C SER A 601 -1.41 -2.52 20.43
N ALA A 602 -1.08 -1.37 19.84
CA ALA A 602 -1.97 -0.22 19.78
C ALA A 602 -2.86 -0.19 18.52
N GLY A 603 -2.57 -1.02 17.52
CA GLY A 603 -3.31 -1.02 16.27
C GLY A 603 -2.49 -1.47 15.05
N PHE A 604 -3.08 -1.25 13.88
CA PHE A 604 -2.45 -1.46 12.57
C PHE A 604 -2.82 -0.34 11.59
N GLN A 605 -1.97 -0.16 10.58
CA GLN A 605 -2.26 0.63 9.39
C GLN A 605 -2.04 -0.24 8.16
N LEU A 606 -3.06 -0.40 7.33
CA LEU A 606 -3.01 -1.17 6.10
C LEU A 606 -2.29 -0.39 4.99
N LEU A 607 -1.57 -1.10 4.14
CA LEU A 607 -1.20 -0.65 2.80
C LEU A 607 -1.70 -1.71 1.81
N SER A 608 -2.83 -1.51 1.15
CA SER A 608 -3.92 -0.56 1.41
C SER A 608 -5.24 -1.26 1.07
N MET A 609 -6.39 -0.70 1.45
CA MET A 609 -7.68 -1.26 1.04
C MET A 609 -8.02 -1.00 -0.43
N GLN A 610 -7.50 0.10 -0.98
CA GLN A 610 -7.60 0.51 -2.38
C GLN A 610 -6.29 0.22 -3.13
N ASP A 611 -6.38 -0.04 -4.44
CA ASP A 611 -5.20 -0.21 -5.28
C ASP A 611 -4.32 1.04 -5.32
N TYR A 612 -3.01 0.80 -5.30
CA TYR A 612 -2.02 1.85 -5.40
C TYR A 612 -1.47 1.94 -6.82
N GLN A 613 -1.74 3.09 -7.42
CA GLN A 613 -1.58 3.36 -8.85
C GLN A 613 -0.17 3.79 -9.27
N GLY A 614 0.78 3.82 -8.32
CA GLY A 614 2.18 4.16 -8.55
C GLY A 614 3.15 3.07 -8.08
N GLN A 615 4.45 3.29 -8.32
CA GLN A 615 5.58 2.47 -7.91
C GLN A 615 5.45 1.00 -8.35
N GLY A 616 5.20 0.81 -9.65
CA GLY A 616 5.10 -0.53 -10.24
C GLY A 616 3.71 -1.15 -10.10
N GLU A 617 2.67 -0.30 -10.03
CA GLU A 617 1.26 -0.66 -9.96
C GLU A 617 0.96 -1.71 -8.87
N ALA A 618 1.02 -1.31 -7.60
CA ALA A 618 0.67 -2.20 -6.50
C ALA A 618 -0.85 -2.40 -6.43
N LEU A 619 -1.37 -3.37 -7.18
CA LEU A 619 -2.78 -3.79 -7.21
C LEU A 619 -3.17 -4.61 -5.98
N ILE A 620 -2.90 -4.06 -4.80
CA ILE A 620 -3.01 -4.72 -3.49
C ILE A 620 -4.36 -4.49 -2.79
N GLY A 621 -5.24 -3.70 -3.38
CA GLY A 621 -6.54 -3.38 -2.81
C GLY A 621 -7.61 -4.41 -3.16
N TRP A 622 -8.61 -4.53 -2.28
CA TRP A 622 -9.91 -5.11 -2.64
C TRP A 622 -10.90 -4.06 -3.16
N LEU A 623 -10.51 -2.79 -3.07
CA LEU A 623 -11.11 -1.68 -3.81
C LEU A 623 -10.14 -1.24 -4.91
N ASP A 624 -10.65 -0.75 -6.03
CA ASP A 624 -9.80 -0.17 -7.08
C ASP A 624 -9.40 1.28 -6.75
N ALA A 625 -8.61 1.91 -7.61
CA ALA A 625 -8.13 3.28 -7.42
C ALA A 625 -9.24 4.36 -7.39
N PHE A 626 -10.49 4.00 -7.71
CA PHE A 626 -11.67 4.87 -7.62
C PHE A 626 -12.50 4.61 -6.36
N TRP A 627 -12.02 3.76 -5.45
CA TRP A 627 -12.71 3.28 -4.25
C TRP A 627 -13.95 2.45 -4.53
N ASP A 628 -14.07 1.89 -5.74
CA ASP A 628 -15.16 0.99 -6.09
C ASP A 628 -14.77 -0.45 -5.73
N ASP A 629 -15.78 -1.28 -5.46
CA ASP A 629 -15.59 -2.66 -5.03
C ASP A 629 -15.14 -3.54 -6.20
N LYS A 630 -14.03 -4.25 -6.01
CA LYS A 630 -13.50 -5.23 -6.97
C LYS A 630 -14.22 -6.59 -6.89
N GLY A 631 -15.13 -6.78 -5.93
CA GLY A 631 -15.88 -8.02 -5.74
C GLY A 631 -15.07 -9.11 -5.02
N ILE A 632 -14.06 -8.71 -4.25
CA ILE A 632 -13.16 -9.61 -3.51
C ILE A 632 -13.70 -9.93 -2.12
N THR A 633 -14.23 -8.94 -1.40
CA THR A 633 -14.74 -9.10 -0.04
C THR A 633 -15.85 -8.10 0.30
N ASP A 634 -16.89 -8.57 0.99
CA ASP A 634 -17.94 -7.71 1.51
C ASP A 634 -17.49 -7.06 2.84
N PRO A 635 -17.83 -5.77 3.10
CA PRO A 635 -17.45 -5.11 4.35
C PRO A 635 -17.91 -5.85 5.62
N LYS A 636 -19.04 -6.56 5.60
CA LYS A 636 -19.51 -7.39 6.72
C LYS A 636 -18.58 -8.57 6.99
N VAL A 637 -18.01 -9.17 5.94
CA VAL A 637 -17.05 -10.28 6.06
C VAL A 637 -15.70 -9.76 6.57
N PHE A 638 -15.23 -8.63 6.05
CA PHE A 638 -13.98 -8.02 6.51
C PHE A 638 -14.05 -7.58 7.99
N ARG A 639 -15.21 -7.07 8.43
CA ARG A 639 -15.47 -6.74 9.84
C ARG A 639 -15.47 -7.93 10.80
N GLN A 640 -15.36 -9.17 10.31
CA GLN A 640 -15.12 -10.31 11.18
C GLN A 640 -13.73 -10.27 11.83
N HIS A 641 -12.77 -9.56 11.24
CA HIS A 641 -11.40 -9.41 11.76
C HIS A 641 -10.93 -7.96 11.87
N SER A 642 -11.62 -6.99 11.27
CA SER A 642 -11.37 -5.55 11.45
C SER A 642 -12.59 -4.83 12.01
N ASN A 643 -12.71 -4.75 13.35
CA ASN A 643 -13.84 -4.11 14.01
C ASN A 643 -13.48 -3.64 15.42
N ALA A 644 -14.39 -2.90 16.07
CA ALA A 644 -14.24 -2.50 17.48
C ALA A 644 -14.35 -3.69 18.45
N VAL A 645 -15.09 -4.74 18.08
CA VAL A 645 -15.17 -5.99 18.85
C VAL A 645 -14.93 -7.16 17.92
N VAL A 646 -13.94 -8.01 18.24
CA VAL A 646 -13.51 -9.11 17.36
C VAL A 646 -13.38 -10.39 18.18
N PRO A 647 -14.23 -11.41 17.94
CA PRO A 647 -13.99 -12.78 18.39
C PRO A 647 -12.79 -13.39 17.67
N LEU A 648 -11.91 -14.05 18.40
CA LEU A 648 -10.63 -14.58 17.92
C LEU A 648 -10.43 -16.02 18.42
N ILE A 649 -9.56 -16.77 17.73
CA ILE A 649 -9.05 -18.05 18.23
C ILE A 649 -7.53 -18.09 18.26
N ARG A 650 -6.95 -18.85 19.21
CA ARG A 650 -5.59 -19.38 19.05
C ARG A 650 -5.66 -20.84 18.63
N ILE A 651 -5.06 -21.16 17.49
CA ILE A 651 -4.98 -22.51 16.94
C ILE A 651 -3.61 -22.71 16.29
N ASN A 652 -3.05 -23.92 16.36
CA ASN A 652 -1.69 -24.23 15.86
C ASN A 652 -1.65 -24.77 14.42
N SER A 653 -2.81 -25.09 13.84
CA SER A 653 -2.93 -25.57 12.46
C SER A 653 -4.35 -25.29 11.95
N PHE A 654 -4.56 -25.09 10.65
CA PHE A 654 -5.89 -25.19 10.02
C PHE A 654 -6.08 -26.52 9.26
N THR A 655 -5.08 -27.39 9.32
CA THR A 655 -4.99 -28.63 8.56
C THR A 655 -4.58 -29.77 9.48
N PHE A 656 -5.40 -30.82 9.51
CA PHE A 656 -5.35 -31.91 10.46
C PHE A 656 -5.56 -33.26 9.78
N THR A 657 -5.19 -34.32 10.48
CA THR A 657 -5.47 -35.71 10.15
C THR A 657 -6.46 -36.28 11.17
N GLN A 658 -7.09 -37.43 10.86
CA GLN A 658 -7.97 -38.12 11.82
C GLN A 658 -7.29 -38.53 13.13
N SER A 659 -5.97 -38.65 13.15
CA SER A 659 -5.20 -38.91 14.38
C SER A 659 -4.94 -37.67 15.22
N ASP A 660 -5.27 -36.47 14.74
CA ASP A 660 -5.01 -35.22 15.45
C ASP A 660 -6.16 -34.83 16.38
N THR A 661 -5.83 -34.05 17.40
CA THR A 661 -6.80 -33.30 18.20
C THR A 661 -6.72 -31.82 17.80
N ILE A 662 -7.85 -31.24 17.38
CA ILE A 662 -7.93 -29.80 17.17
C ILE A 662 -8.00 -29.15 18.56
N LYS A 663 -6.93 -28.45 18.93
CA LYS A 663 -6.82 -27.69 20.19
C LYS A 663 -6.92 -26.20 19.86
N LEU A 664 -7.93 -25.53 20.41
CA LEU A 664 -8.10 -24.09 20.24
C LEU A 664 -8.51 -23.38 21.53
N SER A 665 -8.08 -22.12 21.67
CA SER A 665 -8.65 -21.18 22.64
C SER A 665 -9.50 -20.14 21.92
N MET A 666 -10.53 -19.63 22.61
CA MET A 666 -11.41 -18.57 22.15
C MET A 666 -11.14 -17.31 22.96
N GLU A 667 -11.03 -16.17 22.30
CA GLU A 667 -10.75 -14.87 22.90
C GLU A 667 -11.65 -13.79 22.28
N VAL A 668 -11.85 -12.67 22.97
CA VAL A 668 -12.58 -11.51 22.43
C VAL A 668 -11.76 -10.25 22.68
N ALA A 669 -11.39 -9.56 21.61
CA ALA A 669 -10.86 -8.20 21.68
C ALA A 669 -12.02 -7.21 21.75
N ASN A 670 -12.12 -6.43 22.83
CA ASN A 670 -13.14 -5.39 22.97
C ASN A 670 -12.48 -4.00 23.06
N TYR A 671 -12.55 -3.25 21.97
CA TYR A 671 -12.13 -1.85 21.85
C TYR A 671 -13.32 -0.94 21.51
N PHE A 672 -14.54 -1.39 21.78
CA PHE A 672 -15.73 -0.54 21.75
C PHE A 672 -15.68 0.46 22.90
N LYS A 673 -16.60 1.44 22.92
CA LYS A 673 -16.65 2.47 23.97
C LYS A 673 -17.10 1.95 25.34
N ASN A 674 -17.64 0.74 25.45
CA ASN A 674 -18.17 0.16 26.68
C ASN A 674 -17.78 -1.32 26.81
N ASP A 675 -17.93 -1.87 28.01
CA ASP A 675 -17.90 -3.31 28.24
C ASP A 675 -18.96 -4.03 27.41
N VAL A 676 -18.65 -5.23 26.95
CA VAL A 676 -19.60 -6.09 26.22
C VAL A 676 -19.97 -7.27 27.12
N ASN A 677 -21.24 -7.34 27.52
CA ASN A 677 -21.78 -8.42 28.34
C ASN A 677 -22.70 -9.29 27.47
N ALA A 678 -22.13 -10.30 26.80
CA ALA A 678 -22.83 -11.19 25.89
C ALA A 678 -22.21 -12.60 25.92
N LYS A 679 -23.03 -13.63 25.65
CA LYS A 679 -22.53 -15.01 25.52
C LYS A 679 -21.76 -15.16 24.20
N LEU A 680 -20.58 -15.76 24.25
CA LEU A 680 -19.83 -16.16 23.05
C LEU A 680 -20.20 -17.59 22.66
N ASN A 681 -21.00 -17.74 21.61
CA ASN A 681 -21.37 -19.04 21.06
C ASN A 681 -20.35 -19.48 20.02
N TRP A 682 -20.12 -20.79 19.91
CA TRP A 682 -19.25 -21.38 18.91
C TRP A 682 -19.94 -22.54 18.20
N GLN A 683 -19.53 -22.80 16.97
CA GLN A 683 -20.09 -23.86 16.13
C GLN A 683 -19.03 -24.43 15.21
N LEU A 684 -19.07 -25.75 15.00
CA LEU A 684 -18.37 -26.47 13.94
C LEU A 684 -19.40 -26.98 12.94
N THR A 685 -19.27 -26.57 11.69
CA THR A 685 -20.17 -26.97 10.59
C THR A 685 -19.41 -27.71 9.49
N ASP A 686 -20.09 -28.58 8.76
CA ASP A 686 -19.59 -29.14 7.50
C ASP A 686 -19.83 -28.18 6.32
N GLU A 687 -19.42 -28.58 5.10
CA GLU A 687 -19.58 -27.77 3.88
C GLU A 687 -21.03 -27.55 3.44
N LEU A 688 -21.96 -28.37 3.94
CA LEU A 688 -23.39 -28.23 3.71
C LEU A 688 -24.05 -27.30 4.74
N GLY A 689 -23.30 -26.82 5.74
CA GLY A 689 -23.79 -26.00 6.84
C GLY A 689 -24.43 -26.80 7.97
N ASN A 690 -24.33 -28.14 7.96
CA ASN A 690 -24.86 -28.96 9.05
C ASN A 690 -24.01 -28.76 10.30
N VAL A 691 -24.67 -28.63 11.45
CA VAL A 691 -24.01 -28.50 12.74
C VAL A 691 -23.45 -29.85 13.17
N ILE A 692 -22.13 -29.95 13.25
CA ILE A 692 -21.45 -31.14 13.77
C ILE A 692 -21.32 -31.07 15.28
N ARG A 693 -21.01 -29.86 15.79
CA ARG A 693 -20.88 -29.59 17.22
C ARG A 693 -21.05 -28.10 17.49
N ASP A 694 -21.60 -27.73 18.62
CA ASP A 694 -21.76 -26.34 19.04
C ASP A 694 -21.66 -26.20 20.57
N GLY A 695 -21.61 -24.96 21.05
CA GLY A 695 -21.65 -24.66 22.46
C GLY A 695 -21.48 -23.18 22.78
N THR A 696 -21.30 -22.88 24.05
CA THR A 696 -21.06 -21.52 24.55
C THR A 696 -19.77 -21.50 25.36
N ALA A 697 -18.93 -20.49 25.16
CA ALA A 697 -17.72 -20.27 25.94
C ALA A 697 -18.05 -19.88 27.39
N ALA A 698 -17.09 -20.06 28.30
CA ALA A 698 -17.31 -19.84 29.73
C ALA A 698 -17.48 -18.35 30.09
N ALA A 699 -16.72 -17.47 29.45
CA ALA A 699 -16.84 -16.03 29.69
C ALA A 699 -18.04 -15.42 28.96
N SER A 700 -18.68 -14.44 29.60
CA SER A 700 -19.78 -13.65 29.03
C SER A 700 -19.65 -12.14 29.27
N SER A 701 -18.51 -11.70 29.78
CA SER A 701 -18.18 -10.30 30.02
C SER A 701 -16.79 -10.01 29.46
N PHE A 702 -16.71 -8.96 28.64
CA PHE A 702 -15.51 -8.57 27.91
C PHE A 702 -15.23 -7.09 28.19
N PRO A 703 -14.30 -6.77 29.11
CA PRO A 703 -14.02 -5.38 29.50
C PRO A 703 -13.48 -4.52 28.37
N GLN A 704 -13.84 -3.24 28.40
CA GLN A 704 -13.33 -2.22 27.49
C GLN A 704 -11.80 -2.16 27.49
N GLY A 705 -11.19 -2.15 26.30
CA GLY A 705 -9.75 -1.97 26.13
C GLY A 705 -8.90 -3.23 26.23
N THR A 706 -9.51 -4.42 26.28
CA THR A 706 -8.82 -5.67 26.59
C THR A 706 -8.98 -6.75 25.51
N LEU A 707 -8.02 -7.69 25.50
CA LEU A 707 -8.17 -9.01 24.90
C LEU A 707 -8.49 -10.00 26.02
N THR A 708 -9.69 -10.58 26.01
CA THR A 708 -10.20 -11.41 27.11
C THR A 708 -10.28 -12.87 26.67
N ALA A 709 -9.73 -13.78 27.49
CA ALA A 709 -9.90 -15.22 27.31
C ALA A 709 -11.36 -15.64 27.58
N ALA A 710 -11.96 -16.38 26.64
CA ALA A 710 -13.37 -16.77 26.71
C ALA A 710 -13.58 -18.26 26.98
N GLY A 711 -12.69 -19.12 26.49
CA GLY A 711 -12.77 -20.57 26.71
C GLY A 711 -11.74 -21.35 25.90
N GLN A 712 -11.71 -22.67 26.08
CA GLN A 712 -10.86 -23.59 25.33
C GLN A 712 -11.68 -24.79 24.86
N LEU A 713 -11.28 -25.39 23.74
CA LEU A 713 -11.96 -26.51 23.15
C LEU A 713 -10.96 -27.50 22.56
N ASN A 714 -11.21 -28.78 22.83
CA ASN A 714 -10.54 -29.91 22.18
C ASN A 714 -11.58 -30.69 21.37
N ILE A 715 -11.25 -30.96 20.10
CA ILE A 715 -12.07 -31.77 19.19
C ILE A 715 -11.18 -32.91 18.69
N GLU A 716 -11.47 -34.13 19.12
CA GLU A 716 -10.79 -35.32 18.61
C GLU A 716 -11.25 -35.58 17.17
N CYS A 717 -10.32 -35.54 16.20
CA CYS A 717 -10.67 -35.75 14.79
C CYS A 717 -11.15 -37.18 14.50
N LEU A 718 -10.84 -38.14 15.38
CA LEU A 718 -11.38 -39.51 15.35
C LEU A 718 -12.91 -39.55 15.39
N ASN A 719 -13.54 -38.55 16.02
CA ASN A 719 -15.00 -38.47 16.13
C ASN A 719 -15.65 -37.81 14.91
N LEU A 720 -14.85 -37.36 13.93
CA LEU A 720 -15.33 -36.82 12.68
C LEU A 720 -15.39 -37.93 11.61
N PRO A 721 -16.25 -37.81 10.59
CA PRO A 721 -16.32 -38.76 9.48
C PRO A 721 -14.95 -39.12 8.90
N ALA A 722 -14.80 -40.39 8.52
CA ALA A 722 -13.51 -40.94 8.09
C ALA A 722 -13.10 -40.53 6.66
N GLU A 723 -13.39 -39.30 6.24
CA GLU A 723 -13.29 -38.79 4.88
C GLU A 723 -12.53 -37.46 4.86
N ALA A 724 -11.92 -37.12 3.73
CA ALA A 724 -11.29 -35.81 3.57
C ALA A 724 -12.40 -34.74 3.45
N LYS A 725 -12.49 -33.85 4.44
CA LYS A 725 -13.55 -32.82 4.51
C LYS A 725 -13.03 -31.47 4.96
N LYS A 726 -13.70 -30.42 4.49
CA LYS A 726 -13.59 -29.06 5.03
C LYS A 726 -14.70 -28.84 6.05
N TYR A 727 -14.35 -28.23 7.17
CA TYR A 727 -15.26 -27.76 8.20
C TYR A 727 -15.09 -26.25 8.38
N THR A 728 -16.09 -25.61 8.97
CA THR A 728 -16.01 -24.20 9.38
C THR A 728 -16.22 -24.09 10.88
N PHE A 729 -15.21 -23.57 11.59
CA PHE A 729 -15.35 -23.19 12.99
C PHE A 729 -15.76 -21.71 13.05
N SER A 730 -16.85 -21.38 13.72
CA SER A 730 -17.35 -20.01 13.84
C SER A 730 -17.61 -19.62 15.29
N LEU A 731 -17.39 -18.34 15.58
CA LEU A 731 -17.72 -17.67 16.83
C LEU A 731 -18.77 -16.58 16.58
N HIS A 732 -19.69 -16.40 17.52
CA HIS A 732 -20.70 -15.35 17.48
C HIS A 732 -21.05 -14.83 18.87
N LEU A 733 -21.06 -13.51 19.05
CA LEU A 733 -21.53 -12.87 20.29
C LEU A 733 -23.04 -12.66 20.24
N ALA A 734 -23.76 -13.37 21.11
CA ALA A 734 -25.23 -13.39 21.14
C ALA A 734 -25.82 -11.96 21.28
N GLY A 735 -26.82 -11.67 20.45
CA GLY A 735 -27.51 -10.36 20.44
C GLY A 735 -26.73 -9.24 19.76
N THR A 736 -25.62 -9.55 19.08
CA THR A 736 -24.82 -8.58 18.33
C THR A 736 -24.57 -9.05 16.90
N THR A 737 -23.90 -8.25 16.08
CA THR A 737 -23.44 -8.66 14.76
C THR A 737 -21.98 -9.15 14.76
N TYR A 738 -21.33 -9.22 15.93
CA TYR A 738 -19.92 -9.60 16.02
C TYR A 738 -19.77 -11.12 15.90
N SER A 739 -19.07 -11.54 14.85
CA SER A 739 -18.81 -12.94 14.56
C SER A 739 -17.49 -13.09 13.84
N ASN A 740 -16.91 -14.28 13.87
CA ASN A 740 -15.72 -14.62 13.10
C ASN A 740 -15.70 -16.11 12.75
N SER A 741 -15.00 -16.52 11.69
CA SER A 741 -14.97 -17.91 11.24
C SER A 741 -13.63 -18.32 10.61
N TRP A 742 -13.33 -19.62 10.66
CA TRP A 742 -12.09 -20.19 10.14
C TRP A 742 -12.35 -21.55 9.48
N PRO A 743 -11.78 -21.81 8.29
CA PRO A 743 -11.84 -23.13 7.66
C PRO A 743 -10.87 -24.10 8.34
N LEU A 744 -11.31 -25.33 8.56
CA LEU A 744 -10.51 -26.43 9.10
C LEU A 744 -10.57 -27.62 8.12
N TYR A 745 -9.43 -28.14 7.73
CA TYR A 745 -9.35 -29.30 6.82
C TYR A 745 -8.92 -30.53 7.60
N VAL A 746 -9.69 -31.61 7.52
CA VAL A 746 -9.39 -32.88 8.19
C VAL A 746 -9.24 -33.97 7.14
N PHE A 747 -8.11 -34.67 7.18
CA PHE A 747 -7.75 -35.71 6.24
C PHE A 747 -7.69 -37.08 6.91
N PRO A 748 -8.09 -38.15 6.21
CA PRO A 748 -7.88 -39.52 6.68
C PRO A 748 -6.38 -39.84 6.77
N LYS A 749 -6.03 -40.69 7.75
CA LYS A 749 -4.63 -41.04 8.05
C LYS A 749 -3.99 -41.90 6.96
N GLU A 750 -4.73 -42.88 6.45
CA GLU A 750 -4.26 -43.85 5.46
C GLU A 750 -5.16 -43.84 4.22
N GLN A 751 -4.53 -43.90 3.04
CA GLN A 751 -5.22 -44.00 1.76
C GLN A 751 -4.67 -45.16 0.96
N LYS A 752 -5.56 -46.02 0.45
CA LYS A 752 -5.19 -47.10 -0.47
C LYS A 752 -5.06 -46.51 -1.87
N ASN A 753 -3.82 -46.26 -2.30
CA ASN A 753 -3.48 -45.64 -3.57
C ASN A 753 -3.12 -46.69 -4.65
N THR A 754 -4.05 -47.60 -4.96
CA THR A 754 -3.84 -48.64 -5.98
C THR A 754 -4.10 -48.07 -7.39
N ALA A 755 -3.04 -47.80 -8.14
CA ALA A 755 -3.07 -47.24 -9.49
C ALA A 755 -3.26 -48.33 -10.57
N ASN A 756 -4.36 -49.08 -10.49
CA ASN A 756 -4.70 -50.07 -11.53
C ASN A 756 -4.89 -49.36 -12.87
N ASP A 757 -4.34 -49.94 -13.95
CA ASP A 757 -4.41 -49.42 -15.32
C ASP A 757 -3.82 -48.02 -15.56
N ILE A 758 -3.01 -47.50 -14.61
CA ILE A 758 -2.30 -46.23 -14.71
C ILE A 758 -0.82 -46.47 -14.50
N TYR A 759 0.00 -46.05 -15.47
CA TYR A 759 1.45 -46.04 -15.30
C TYR A 759 1.86 -44.79 -14.53
N VAL A 760 2.35 -44.96 -13.30
CA VAL A 760 2.88 -43.86 -12.48
C VAL A 760 4.39 -43.74 -12.72
N ALA A 761 4.84 -42.56 -13.13
CA ALA A 761 6.24 -42.27 -13.40
C ALA A 761 6.69 -40.98 -12.69
N THR A 762 7.97 -40.89 -12.36
CA THR A 762 8.61 -39.69 -11.78
C THR A 762 9.48 -38.94 -12.79
N GLU A 763 9.55 -39.43 -14.02
CA GLU A 763 10.31 -38.86 -15.13
C GLU A 763 9.69 -39.29 -16.47
N TRP A 764 9.94 -38.49 -17.51
CA TRP A 764 9.57 -38.89 -18.87
C TRP A 764 10.64 -39.82 -19.44
N ASN A 765 10.33 -41.11 -19.58
CA ASN A 765 11.24 -42.13 -20.11
C ASN A 765 10.62 -42.90 -21.29
N ALA A 766 11.36 -43.84 -21.87
CA ALA A 766 10.88 -44.65 -23.00
C ALA A 766 9.61 -45.46 -22.67
N LYS A 767 9.41 -45.84 -21.40
CA LYS A 767 8.19 -46.55 -20.96
C LYS A 767 6.97 -45.62 -20.97
N VAL A 768 7.13 -44.35 -20.55
CA VAL A 768 6.08 -43.32 -20.70
C VAL A 768 5.67 -43.19 -22.16
N ASP A 769 6.63 -43.07 -23.09
CA ASP A 769 6.35 -43.01 -24.53
C ASP A 769 5.60 -44.26 -25.03
N SER A 770 6.03 -45.46 -24.62
CA SER A 770 5.37 -46.72 -25.00
C SER A 770 3.93 -46.79 -24.51
N VAL A 771 3.65 -46.40 -23.26
CA VAL A 771 2.30 -46.42 -22.68
C VAL A 771 1.39 -45.41 -23.38
N LEU A 772 1.87 -44.18 -23.58
CA LEU A 772 1.09 -43.12 -24.25
C LEU A 772 0.80 -43.45 -25.72
N ASN A 773 1.78 -43.96 -26.46
CA ASN A 773 1.57 -44.37 -27.86
C ASN A 773 0.60 -45.56 -27.96
N GLY A 774 0.56 -46.43 -26.95
CA GLY A 774 -0.36 -47.57 -26.86
C GLY A 774 -1.78 -47.23 -26.38
N GLY A 775 -2.11 -45.95 -26.16
CA GLY A 775 -3.44 -45.54 -25.70
C GLY A 775 -3.65 -45.60 -24.18
N GLY A 776 -2.60 -45.89 -23.41
CA GLY A 776 -2.67 -46.01 -21.95
C GLY A 776 -2.75 -44.67 -21.20
N LYS A 777 -2.87 -44.76 -19.87
CA LYS A 777 -2.93 -43.62 -18.95
C LYS A 777 -1.60 -43.48 -18.19
N VAL A 778 -1.06 -42.26 -18.13
CA VAL A 778 0.17 -41.96 -17.39
C VAL A 778 -0.08 -40.86 -16.35
N LEU A 779 0.31 -41.13 -15.10
CA LEU A 779 0.46 -40.11 -14.06
C LEU A 779 1.95 -39.78 -13.93
N LEU A 780 2.34 -38.57 -14.35
CA LEU A 780 3.71 -38.07 -14.24
C LEU A 780 3.85 -37.18 -13.01
N ILE A 781 4.55 -37.67 -11.98
CA ILE A 781 4.93 -36.91 -10.79
C ILE A 781 6.17 -36.09 -11.13
N ALA A 782 5.99 -34.79 -11.35
CA ALA A 782 6.95 -33.91 -11.99
C ALA A 782 7.64 -32.92 -11.03
N ASN A 783 7.52 -33.10 -9.71
CA ASN A 783 8.13 -32.18 -8.72
C ASN A 783 9.65 -32.05 -8.83
N LYS A 784 10.33 -33.03 -9.46
CA LYS A 784 11.78 -33.02 -9.74
C LYS A 784 12.13 -32.76 -11.20
N LEU A 785 11.16 -32.42 -12.04
CA LEU A 785 11.33 -32.20 -13.47
C LEU A 785 11.32 -30.70 -13.81
N GLY A 786 11.67 -30.38 -15.05
CA GLY A 786 11.79 -29.02 -15.57
C GLY A 786 13.12 -28.36 -15.25
N THR A 787 13.52 -27.45 -16.13
CA THR A 787 14.71 -26.60 -16.03
C THR A 787 14.36 -25.28 -15.33
N LYS A 788 15.34 -24.41 -15.07
CA LYS A 788 15.09 -23.02 -14.61
C LYS A 788 14.21 -22.20 -15.57
N ASN A 789 14.22 -22.54 -16.86
CA ASN A 789 13.48 -21.82 -17.89
C ASN A 789 12.05 -22.35 -18.05
N THR A 790 11.83 -23.62 -17.74
CA THR A 790 10.53 -24.28 -17.95
C THR A 790 9.76 -24.50 -16.65
N SER A 791 10.40 -24.34 -15.48
CA SER A 791 9.77 -24.59 -14.19
C SER A 791 10.27 -23.70 -13.06
N LYS A 792 9.41 -23.48 -12.07
CA LYS A 792 9.75 -22.80 -10.79
C LYS A 792 8.99 -23.44 -9.63
N ALA A 793 9.40 -23.14 -8.40
CA ALA A 793 8.71 -23.63 -7.21
C ALA A 793 7.33 -22.98 -7.05
N VAL A 794 6.34 -23.75 -6.62
CA VAL A 794 5.03 -23.21 -6.21
C VAL A 794 5.20 -22.42 -4.91
N SER A 795 4.68 -21.20 -4.89
CA SER A 795 4.59 -20.39 -3.67
C SER A 795 3.15 -20.35 -3.17
N PHE A 796 2.96 -20.52 -1.86
CA PHE A 796 1.65 -20.31 -1.24
C PHE A 796 1.37 -18.82 -1.03
N THR A 797 2.35 -18.06 -0.56
CA THR A 797 2.21 -16.62 -0.39
C THR A 797 2.40 -15.91 -1.73
N PRO A 798 1.57 -14.91 -2.06
CA PRO A 798 1.79 -14.05 -3.21
C PRO A 798 3.15 -13.36 -3.15
N LEU A 799 3.65 -12.92 -4.31
CA LEU A 799 4.77 -11.99 -4.38
C LEU A 799 4.42 -10.65 -3.70
N PHE A 800 5.43 -9.86 -3.38
CA PHE A 800 5.29 -8.49 -2.88
C PHE A 800 5.21 -7.51 -4.07
N TRP A 801 4.07 -6.83 -4.19
CA TRP A 801 3.71 -5.84 -5.23
C TRP A 801 3.84 -6.31 -6.68
N SER A 802 5.07 -6.37 -7.20
CA SER A 802 5.38 -6.92 -8.51
C SER A 802 6.83 -7.38 -8.59
N SER A 803 7.07 -8.40 -9.38
CA SER A 803 8.42 -8.88 -9.72
C SER A 803 9.12 -7.99 -10.74
N SER A 804 8.38 -7.13 -11.46
CA SER A 804 8.97 -6.08 -12.31
C SER A 804 9.58 -4.96 -11.46
N PHE A 805 8.85 -4.50 -10.44
CA PHE A 805 9.30 -3.39 -9.60
C PHE A 805 10.15 -3.84 -8.42
N PHE A 806 9.97 -5.05 -7.90
CA PHE A 806 10.86 -5.65 -6.93
C PHE A 806 11.43 -6.96 -7.49
N PRO A 807 12.49 -6.90 -8.31
CA PRO A 807 13.09 -8.10 -8.87
C PRO A 807 13.78 -8.94 -7.78
N GLY A 808 13.96 -10.24 -8.04
CA GLY A 808 14.76 -11.12 -7.18
C GLY A 808 14.06 -11.72 -5.96
N GLN A 809 12.74 -11.55 -5.82
CA GLN A 809 11.94 -12.07 -4.70
C GLN A 809 11.90 -13.61 -4.58
N GLY A 810 12.30 -14.34 -5.63
CA GLY A 810 12.22 -15.80 -5.67
C GLY A 810 10.79 -16.36 -5.88
N ASN A 811 9.79 -15.50 -5.98
CA ASN A 811 8.41 -15.81 -6.34
C ASN A 811 7.89 -14.79 -7.36
N GLU A 812 7.11 -15.26 -8.33
CA GLU A 812 6.50 -14.47 -9.42
C GLU A 812 5.01 -14.77 -9.57
N THR A 813 4.36 -15.29 -8.50
CA THR A 813 2.96 -15.71 -8.54
C THR A 813 2.10 -15.04 -7.47
N LEU A 814 0.81 -14.91 -7.76
CA LEU A 814 -0.22 -14.25 -6.94
C LEU A 814 -1.11 -15.25 -6.17
N GLY A 815 -0.78 -16.54 -6.20
CA GLY A 815 -1.63 -17.63 -5.77
C GLY A 815 -1.86 -18.65 -6.87
N SER A 816 -2.97 -19.38 -6.83
CA SER A 816 -3.33 -20.37 -7.86
C SER A 816 -4.83 -20.40 -8.09
N LEU A 817 -5.24 -20.47 -9.35
CA LEU A 817 -6.58 -20.84 -9.76
C LEU A 817 -6.70 -22.37 -9.77
N ILE A 818 -7.74 -22.89 -9.13
CA ILE A 818 -8.00 -24.34 -9.03
C ILE A 818 -9.33 -24.65 -9.69
N ASN A 819 -9.34 -25.58 -10.64
CA ASN A 819 -10.55 -26.04 -11.31
C ASN A 819 -11.31 -27.04 -10.42
N VAL A 820 -12.03 -26.54 -9.41
CA VAL A 820 -12.82 -27.35 -8.48
C VAL A 820 -13.96 -28.13 -9.11
N GLN A 821 -14.35 -27.79 -10.35
CA GLN A 821 -15.36 -28.53 -11.10
C GLN A 821 -14.81 -29.84 -11.71
N SER A 822 -13.49 -30.01 -11.73
CA SER A 822 -12.86 -31.25 -12.19
C SER A 822 -13.01 -32.35 -11.14
N GLY A 823 -13.33 -33.57 -11.59
CA GLY A 823 -13.33 -34.78 -10.77
C GLY A 823 -11.99 -35.05 -10.08
N ALA A 824 -10.89 -34.46 -10.57
CA ALA A 824 -9.56 -34.52 -9.98
C ALA A 824 -9.51 -34.13 -8.50
N PHE A 825 -10.42 -33.25 -8.04
CA PHE A 825 -10.47 -32.77 -6.65
C PHE A 825 -11.67 -33.28 -5.85
N LYS A 826 -12.48 -34.20 -6.41
CA LYS A 826 -13.67 -34.73 -5.73
C LYS A 826 -13.37 -35.34 -4.35
N ASN A 827 -12.19 -35.93 -4.19
CA ASN A 827 -11.74 -36.52 -2.94
C ASN A 827 -10.63 -35.68 -2.26
N PHE A 828 -10.48 -34.41 -2.64
CA PHE A 828 -9.51 -33.48 -2.03
C PHE A 828 -10.21 -32.13 -1.81
N PRO A 829 -10.77 -31.88 -0.60
CA PRO A 829 -11.57 -30.68 -0.35
C PRO A 829 -10.75 -29.41 -0.63
N THR A 830 -11.23 -28.60 -1.56
CA THR A 830 -10.54 -27.39 -2.00
C THR A 830 -11.51 -26.36 -2.55
N ASP A 831 -11.10 -25.10 -2.44
CA ASP A 831 -11.75 -23.97 -3.09
C ASP A 831 -11.09 -23.70 -4.45
N ASN A 832 -11.62 -22.73 -5.21
CA ASN A 832 -11.06 -22.28 -6.48
C ASN A 832 -9.73 -21.49 -6.34
N TYR A 833 -9.20 -21.41 -5.13
CA TYR A 833 -7.93 -20.78 -4.79
C TYR A 833 -7.13 -21.65 -3.80
N ALA A 834 -5.82 -21.40 -3.70
CA ALA A 834 -4.95 -22.12 -2.77
C ALA A 834 -5.22 -21.71 -1.30
N SER A 835 -6.10 -22.43 -0.60
CA SER A 835 -6.36 -22.28 0.84
C SER A 835 -5.36 -23.09 1.71
N TRP A 836 -5.50 -23.09 3.04
CA TRP A 836 -4.48 -23.58 3.99
C TRP A 836 -3.93 -25.01 3.75
N GLN A 837 -4.74 -25.93 3.23
CA GLN A 837 -4.31 -27.29 2.86
C GLN A 837 -3.22 -27.30 1.78
N TRP A 838 -3.23 -26.33 0.87
CA TRP A 838 -2.21 -26.20 -0.17
C TRP A 838 -0.87 -25.72 0.37
N TYR A 839 -0.84 -25.01 1.50
CA TYR A 839 0.43 -24.64 2.14
C TYR A 839 1.23 -25.88 2.58
N LYS A 840 0.60 -26.84 3.26
CA LYS A 840 1.26 -28.09 3.66
C LYS A 840 1.57 -29.01 2.47
N ALA A 841 0.70 -29.04 1.46
CA ALA A 841 0.92 -29.84 0.26
C ALA A 841 2.02 -29.26 -0.66
N GLY A 842 2.19 -27.94 -0.69
CA GLY A 842 3.07 -27.24 -1.64
C GLY A 842 4.58 -27.39 -1.38
N SER A 843 4.99 -28.01 -0.27
CA SER A 843 6.43 -28.16 0.06
C SER A 843 7.18 -28.99 -0.97
N GLY A 844 8.03 -28.33 -1.75
CA GLY A 844 8.81 -28.94 -2.84
C GLY A 844 8.03 -29.14 -4.15
N ALA A 845 6.86 -28.51 -4.29
CA ALA A 845 6.09 -28.55 -5.51
C ALA A 845 6.63 -27.60 -6.59
N LYS A 846 6.44 -27.95 -7.86
CA LYS A 846 6.80 -27.14 -9.03
C LYS A 846 5.59 -26.80 -9.88
N TYR A 847 5.71 -25.70 -10.61
CA TYR A 847 4.86 -25.37 -11.74
C TYR A 847 5.69 -25.20 -13.01
N PHE A 848 5.02 -25.28 -14.15
CA PHE A 848 5.63 -25.27 -15.47
C PHE A 848 5.13 -24.10 -16.30
N ASP A 849 6.00 -23.52 -17.15
CA ASP A 849 5.62 -22.52 -18.14
C ASP A 849 4.96 -23.21 -19.34
N LEU A 850 3.69 -22.89 -19.55
CA LEU A 850 2.81 -23.43 -20.58
C LEU A 850 2.39 -22.35 -21.57
N SER A 851 3.08 -21.19 -21.60
CA SER A 851 2.72 -20.05 -22.47
C SER A 851 2.76 -20.38 -23.96
N ALA A 852 3.50 -21.43 -24.34
CA ALA A 852 3.53 -21.97 -25.71
C ALA A 852 2.32 -22.87 -26.05
N MET A 853 1.41 -23.15 -25.10
CA MET A 853 0.23 -23.98 -25.32
C MET A 853 -0.98 -23.16 -25.79
N PRO A 854 -1.90 -23.75 -26.57
CA PRO A 854 -3.08 -23.06 -27.11
C PRO A 854 -3.89 -22.31 -26.05
N GLU A 855 -4.50 -21.18 -26.42
CA GLU A 855 -5.33 -20.36 -25.52
C GLU A 855 -6.42 -21.17 -24.81
N ALA A 856 -7.09 -22.07 -25.53
CA ALA A 856 -8.13 -22.95 -24.99
C ALA A 856 -7.61 -23.98 -23.96
N PHE A 857 -6.29 -24.19 -23.84
CA PHE A 857 -5.72 -25.09 -22.85
C PHE A 857 -5.69 -24.45 -21.46
N LYS A 858 -6.41 -25.07 -20.51
CA LYS A 858 -6.48 -24.63 -19.11
C LYS A 858 -5.99 -25.74 -18.16
N PRO A 859 -4.92 -25.52 -17.38
CA PRO A 859 -4.50 -26.42 -16.31
C PRO A 859 -5.57 -26.64 -15.24
N LEU A 860 -5.48 -27.76 -14.51
CA LEU A 860 -6.35 -28.07 -13.39
C LEU A 860 -5.98 -27.27 -12.12
N VAL A 861 -4.68 -27.04 -11.92
CA VAL A 861 -4.14 -26.06 -10.97
C VAL A 861 -3.18 -25.16 -11.73
N GLN A 862 -3.54 -23.88 -11.83
CA GLN A 862 -2.80 -22.86 -12.53
C GLN A 862 -2.31 -21.80 -11.53
N PRO A 863 -1.01 -21.80 -11.17
CA PRO A 863 -0.42 -20.65 -10.52
C PRO A 863 -0.63 -19.37 -11.33
N ILE A 864 -0.99 -18.29 -10.66
CA ILE A 864 -1.32 -17.02 -11.31
C ILE A 864 -0.04 -16.23 -11.43
N SER A 865 0.47 -16.06 -12.65
CA SER A 865 1.66 -15.24 -12.92
C SER A 865 1.43 -13.79 -12.51
N ASP A 866 2.50 -13.10 -12.12
CA ASP A 866 2.54 -11.64 -12.10
C ASP A 866 1.97 -11.09 -13.42
N PHE A 867 1.05 -10.13 -13.30
CA PHE A 867 0.34 -9.51 -14.42
C PHE A 867 1.25 -8.66 -15.31
N HIS A 868 2.49 -8.40 -14.90
CA HIS A 868 3.52 -7.81 -15.77
C HIS A 868 4.03 -8.81 -16.82
N TYR A 869 4.08 -10.11 -16.47
CA TYR A 869 4.59 -11.16 -17.36
C TYR A 869 3.46 -11.96 -18.01
N ASN A 870 2.33 -12.13 -17.33
CA ASN A 870 1.14 -12.82 -17.82
C ASN A 870 1.41 -14.23 -18.38
N LYS A 871 2.32 -14.99 -17.77
CA LYS A 871 2.64 -16.35 -18.23
C LYS A 871 1.48 -17.30 -17.98
N LYS A 872 1.24 -18.23 -18.90
CA LYS A 872 0.36 -19.38 -18.64
C LYS A 872 1.16 -20.41 -17.87
N LEU A 873 0.76 -20.71 -16.65
CA LEU A 873 1.47 -21.63 -15.77
C LEU A 873 0.59 -22.83 -15.41
N GLY A 874 1.18 -23.99 -15.13
CA GLY A 874 0.43 -25.14 -14.62
C GLY A 874 1.25 -25.98 -13.64
N SER A 875 0.68 -26.25 -12.47
CA SER A 875 1.25 -27.21 -11.50
C SER A 875 0.54 -28.56 -11.53
N ILE A 876 -0.73 -28.61 -11.95
CA ILE A 876 -1.44 -29.85 -12.29
C ILE A 876 -2.17 -29.62 -13.60
N PHE A 877 -1.96 -30.47 -14.59
CA PHE A 877 -2.64 -30.37 -15.88
C PHE A 877 -2.76 -31.74 -16.56
N GLU A 878 -3.73 -31.86 -17.44
CA GLU A 878 -4.01 -33.09 -18.19
C GLU A 878 -4.09 -32.82 -19.68
N THR A 879 -3.75 -33.81 -20.50
CA THR A 879 -3.77 -33.68 -21.95
C THR A 879 -3.81 -35.05 -22.63
N GLN A 880 -4.29 -35.09 -23.86
CA GLN A 880 -4.03 -36.21 -24.74
C GLN A 880 -2.57 -36.12 -25.27
N ALA A 881 -1.83 -37.23 -25.19
CA ALA A 881 -0.45 -37.31 -25.69
C ALA A 881 -0.30 -38.57 -26.53
N GLY A 882 -0.18 -38.41 -27.85
CA GLY A 882 -0.31 -39.53 -28.79
C GLY A 882 -1.72 -40.11 -28.76
N ALA A 883 -1.84 -41.44 -28.69
CA ALA A 883 -3.12 -42.13 -28.54
C ALA A 883 -3.62 -42.17 -27.08
N GLY A 884 -2.75 -41.86 -26.12
CA GLY A 884 -2.98 -42.03 -24.68
C GLY A 884 -3.30 -40.72 -23.95
N LYS A 885 -3.42 -40.84 -22.63
CA LYS A 885 -3.82 -39.75 -21.73
C LYS A 885 -2.76 -39.51 -20.67
N LEU A 886 -2.36 -38.26 -20.49
CA LEU A 886 -1.33 -37.84 -19.55
C LEU A 886 -1.93 -36.91 -18.50
N LEU A 887 -1.65 -37.17 -17.23
CA LEU A 887 -1.83 -36.23 -16.14
C LEU A 887 -0.47 -35.91 -15.52
N VAL A 888 -0.09 -34.63 -15.52
CA VAL A 888 1.16 -34.14 -14.93
C VAL A 888 0.84 -33.47 -13.60
N CYS A 889 1.57 -33.83 -12.54
CA CYS A 889 1.43 -33.26 -11.22
C CYS A 889 2.79 -32.83 -10.68
N GLY A 890 2.99 -31.52 -10.49
CA GLY A 890 4.21 -30.94 -9.95
C GLY A 890 4.38 -31.06 -8.43
N TYR A 891 3.42 -31.68 -7.72
CA TYR A 891 3.51 -31.92 -6.27
C TYR A 891 4.18 -33.27 -5.97
N ASP A 892 4.87 -33.38 -4.84
CA ASP A 892 5.62 -34.60 -4.48
C ASP A 892 4.73 -35.71 -3.92
N LEU A 893 3.97 -36.37 -4.81
CA LEU A 893 3.06 -37.45 -4.44
C LEU A 893 3.80 -38.73 -3.97
N THR A 894 5.14 -38.74 -3.96
CA THR A 894 5.95 -39.88 -3.51
C THR A 894 6.12 -39.94 -1.98
N LYS A 895 5.84 -38.84 -1.27
CA LYS A 895 5.94 -38.74 0.20
C LYS A 895 4.81 -39.50 0.90
N SER A 896 5.03 -40.77 1.24
CA SER A 896 4.05 -41.64 1.90
C SER A 896 3.71 -41.23 3.33
N ASP A 897 4.59 -40.48 3.99
CA ASP A 897 4.43 -39.95 5.35
C ASP A 897 3.59 -38.67 5.42
N ASN A 898 3.29 -38.05 4.28
CA ASN A 898 2.49 -36.84 4.19
C ASN A 898 1.03 -37.17 3.81
N ALA A 899 0.15 -37.25 4.81
CA ALA A 899 -1.27 -37.58 4.62
C ALA A 899 -1.99 -36.66 3.63
N TYR A 900 -1.63 -35.37 3.59
CA TYR A 900 -2.25 -34.38 2.68
C TYR A 900 -1.89 -34.69 1.22
N LEU A 901 -0.62 -34.98 0.93
CA LEU A 901 -0.16 -35.38 -0.40
C LEU A 901 -0.67 -36.76 -0.80
N GLN A 902 -0.80 -37.69 0.16
CA GLN A 902 -1.42 -38.99 -0.10
C GLN A 902 -2.92 -38.88 -0.40
N GLN A 903 -3.64 -37.92 0.20
CA GLN A 903 -5.03 -37.65 -0.18
C GLN A 903 -5.12 -37.03 -1.58
N LEU A 904 -4.25 -36.08 -1.92
CA LEU A 904 -4.21 -35.52 -3.27
C LEU A 904 -3.91 -36.63 -4.31
N ARG A 905 -2.95 -37.51 -4.01
CA ARG A 905 -2.65 -38.69 -4.83
C ARG A 905 -3.86 -39.61 -5.00
N TYR A 906 -4.58 -39.89 -3.91
CA TYR A 906 -5.81 -40.69 -3.93
C TYR A 906 -6.85 -40.08 -4.88
N SER A 907 -7.09 -38.77 -4.75
CA SER A 907 -8.07 -38.05 -5.57
C SER A 907 -7.71 -38.11 -7.07
N LEU A 908 -6.44 -37.88 -7.41
CA LEU A 908 -5.97 -37.91 -8.80
C LEU A 908 -6.04 -39.33 -9.42
N ILE A 909 -5.63 -40.37 -8.68
CA ILE A 909 -5.71 -41.75 -9.16
C ILE A 909 -7.18 -42.15 -9.39
N HIS A 910 -8.06 -41.85 -8.44
CA HIS A 910 -9.48 -42.20 -8.55
C HIS A 910 -10.15 -41.50 -9.74
N TYR A 911 -9.83 -40.22 -9.96
CA TYR A 911 -10.26 -39.49 -11.14
C TYR A 911 -9.77 -40.14 -12.43
N MET A 912 -8.48 -40.48 -12.52
CA MET A 912 -7.89 -41.13 -13.69
C MET A 912 -8.47 -42.53 -13.97
N GLN A 913 -8.94 -43.24 -12.95
CA GLN A 913 -9.63 -44.53 -13.09
C GLN A 913 -11.06 -44.38 -13.61
N GLY A 914 -11.72 -43.27 -13.26
CA GLY A 914 -13.08 -42.97 -13.70
C GLY A 914 -13.21 -42.57 -15.17
N ASN A 915 -14.46 -42.52 -15.64
CA ASN A 915 -14.81 -42.07 -17.00
C ASN A 915 -14.65 -40.55 -17.17
N GLU A 916 -14.61 -39.79 -16.06
CA GLU A 916 -14.43 -38.33 -16.08
C GLU A 916 -13.03 -37.93 -16.57
N PHE A 917 -12.01 -38.79 -16.42
CA PHE A 917 -10.68 -38.53 -16.99
C PHE A 917 -10.66 -38.76 -18.50
N ASN A 918 -11.03 -37.70 -19.21
CA ASN A 918 -11.12 -37.68 -20.66
C ASN A 918 -10.54 -36.39 -21.26
N PRO A 919 -9.23 -36.15 -21.12
CA PRO A 919 -8.61 -34.98 -21.73
C PRO A 919 -8.74 -35.08 -23.26
N VAL A 920 -9.45 -34.13 -23.86
CA VAL A 920 -9.74 -34.09 -25.31
C VAL A 920 -8.73 -33.25 -26.10
N MET A 921 -7.98 -32.38 -25.43
CA MET A 921 -7.00 -31.52 -26.09
C MET A 921 -5.65 -32.21 -26.17
N ALA A 922 -5.18 -32.44 -27.39
CA ALA A 922 -3.84 -32.98 -27.65
C ALA A 922 -2.79 -31.86 -27.63
N LEU A 923 -1.79 -31.99 -26.74
CA LEU A 923 -0.65 -31.09 -26.71
C LEU A 923 0.57 -31.71 -27.42
N PRO A 924 1.47 -30.89 -28.01
CA PRO A 924 2.65 -31.40 -28.70
C PRO A 924 3.59 -32.15 -27.74
N LYS A 925 3.77 -33.45 -27.98
CA LYS A 925 4.58 -34.33 -27.11
C LYS A 925 6.02 -33.86 -26.92
N GLU A 926 6.66 -33.40 -27.98
CA GLU A 926 8.06 -32.93 -27.90
C GLU A 926 8.18 -31.66 -27.06
N LYS A 927 7.17 -30.77 -27.11
CA LYS A 927 7.16 -29.59 -26.24
C LYS A 927 6.90 -29.97 -24.78
N LEU A 928 6.04 -30.96 -24.53
CA LEU A 928 5.84 -31.49 -23.18
C LEU A 928 7.14 -32.07 -22.60
N LYS A 929 7.89 -32.85 -23.39
CA LYS A 929 9.19 -33.40 -23.01
C LYS A 929 10.21 -32.33 -22.64
N GLU A 930 10.26 -31.23 -23.40
CA GLU A 930 11.10 -30.07 -23.08
C GLU A 930 10.70 -29.43 -21.75
N ILE A 931 9.39 -29.24 -21.54
CA ILE A 931 8.85 -28.59 -20.35
C ILE A 931 9.15 -29.40 -19.08
N VAL A 932 8.90 -30.71 -19.12
CA VAL A 932 9.11 -31.63 -17.99
C VAL A 932 10.42 -32.43 -18.12
N ALA A 933 11.43 -31.84 -18.77
CA ALA A 933 12.73 -32.47 -18.93
C ALA A 933 13.36 -32.77 -17.57
N LYS A 934 13.96 -33.95 -17.42
CA LYS A 934 14.80 -34.25 -16.27
C LYS A 934 16.15 -33.55 -16.47
N VAL A 935 16.54 -32.69 -15.55
CA VAL A 935 17.89 -32.13 -15.54
C VAL A 935 18.87 -33.31 -15.33
N PRO A 936 19.82 -33.54 -16.25
CA PRO A 936 20.75 -34.66 -16.12
C PRO A 936 21.60 -34.51 -14.86
N THR A 937 21.81 -35.61 -14.14
CA THR A 937 22.70 -35.63 -12.98
C THR A 937 24.13 -35.83 -13.45
N ALA A 938 25.03 -34.95 -13.01
CA ALA A 938 26.45 -35.10 -13.19
C ALA A 938 26.94 -36.37 -12.48
N GLU A 939 27.57 -37.26 -13.23
CA GLU A 939 28.31 -38.39 -12.68
C GLU A 939 29.55 -37.86 -11.93
N ASN A 940 29.94 -38.54 -10.83
CA ASN A 940 31.22 -38.25 -10.19
C ASN A 940 32.32 -38.76 -11.11
N GLN A 941 32.94 -37.85 -11.86
CA GLN A 941 34.01 -38.19 -12.77
C GLN A 941 35.30 -38.18 -11.99
N SER A 942 35.83 -39.33 -11.54
CA SER A 942 37.15 -39.37 -10.93
C SER A 942 38.19 -39.01 -12.01
N PRO A 943 38.82 -37.83 -12.05
CA PRO A 943 39.88 -37.59 -13.00
C PRO A 943 41.15 -38.23 -12.44
N LEU A 944 41.84 -38.99 -13.28
CA LEU A 944 43.24 -39.31 -13.05
C LEU A 944 44.06 -38.03 -13.30
N PRO A 945 45.16 -37.77 -12.58
CA PRO A 945 46.07 -36.66 -12.87
C PRO A 945 46.43 -36.51 -14.35
N ASP A 946 46.51 -37.64 -15.07
CA ASP A 946 46.80 -37.68 -16.51
C ASP A 946 45.79 -36.91 -17.39
N GLN A 947 44.53 -36.84 -16.97
CA GLN A 947 43.48 -36.10 -17.70
C GLN A 947 43.65 -34.57 -17.61
N PHE A 948 44.44 -34.08 -16.65
CA PHE A 948 44.73 -32.66 -16.48
C PHE A 948 46.09 -32.25 -17.07
N ASN A 949 46.86 -33.19 -17.64
CA ASN A 949 48.14 -32.88 -18.29
C ASN A 949 47.98 -31.87 -19.44
N ASN A 950 46.84 -31.89 -20.12
CA ASN A 950 46.50 -30.96 -21.20
C ASN A 950 45.67 -29.75 -20.74
N ALA A 951 45.53 -29.52 -19.43
CA ALA A 951 44.77 -28.39 -18.92
C ALA A 951 45.31 -27.06 -19.48
N ILE A 952 44.39 -26.17 -19.81
CA ILE A 952 44.68 -24.81 -20.29
C ILE A 952 44.29 -23.75 -19.26
N LEU A 953 43.50 -24.13 -18.24
CA LEU A 953 43.30 -23.40 -17.00
C LEU A 953 43.19 -24.41 -15.87
N TYR A 954 43.91 -24.22 -14.76
CA TYR A 954 43.78 -25.01 -13.55
C TYR A 954 44.00 -24.11 -12.33
N ILE A 955 42.98 -23.99 -11.49
CA ILE A 955 42.94 -23.16 -10.30
C ILE A 955 42.65 -24.04 -9.07
N ASN A 956 43.45 -23.87 -8.02
CA ASN A 956 43.14 -24.29 -6.65
C ASN A 956 42.56 -23.07 -5.90
N ALA A 957 41.26 -23.11 -5.66
CA ALA A 957 40.48 -22.03 -5.08
C ALA A 957 40.95 -21.71 -3.65
N GLY A 958 41.18 -20.43 -3.33
CA GLY A 958 41.47 -19.96 -1.98
C GLY A 958 42.76 -20.49 -1.32
N LYS A 959 43.58 -21.25 -2.03
CA LYS A 959 44.74 -21.97 -1.48
C LYS A 959 45.78 -21.02 -0.84
N LYS A 960 45.92 -19.80 -1.37
CA LYS A 960 46.85 -18.77 -0.86
C LYS A 960 46.24 -17.89 0.24
N SER A 961 44.99 -18.10 0.63
CA SER A 961 44.42 -17.34 1.76
C SER A 961 45.18 -17.61 3.05
N ASN A 962 45.38 -16.55 3.85
CA ASN A 962 45.95 -16.62 5.20
C ASN A 962 44.89 -16.46 6.29
N SER A 963 43.62 -16.29 5.91
CA SER A 963 42.48 -16.11 6.81
C SER A 963 41.44 -17.19 6.57
N THR A 964 40.72 -17.56 7.63
CA THR A 964 39.64 -18.56 7.55
C THR A 964 38.51 -18.12 6.62
N ARG A 965 38.21 -16.81 6.55
CA ARG A 965 37.24 -16.23 5.63
C ARG A 965 37.76 -14.92 5.04
N SER A 966 37.63 -14.75 3.74
CA SER A 966 37.97 -13.52 3.02
C SER A 966 36.98 -13.28 1.88
N GLU A 967 36.80 -12.02 1.47
CA GLU A 967 36.14 -11.74 0.19
C GLU A 967 36.99 -12.31 -0.95
N TRP A 968 36.34 -12.75 -2.03
CA TRP A 968 37.07 -13.34 -3.15
C TRP A 968 37.97 -12.29 -3.83
N SER A 969 39.17 -12.73 -4.18
CA SER A 969 40.10 -12.04 -5.07
C SER A 969 41.00 -13.11 -5.69
N ASN A 970 41.30 -12.97 -6.98
CA ASN A 970 42.15 -13.91 -7.71
C ASN A 970 43.55 -14.11 -7.08
N VAL A 971 44.07 -13.14 -6.32
CA VAL A 971 45.36 -13.27 -5.61
C VAL A 971 45.34 -14.31 -4.48
N LEU A 972 44.14 -14.65 -3.98
CA LEU A 972 43.95 -15.66 -2.94
C LEU A 972 43.91 -17.10 -3.50
N ASP A 973 43.80 -17.22 -4.82
CA ASP A 973 43.80 -18.51 -5.51
C ASP A 973 45.23 -18.89 -5.94
N GLU A 974 45.47 -20.20 -6.04
CA GLU A 974 46.67 -20.73 -6.69
C GLU A 974 46.33 -21.16 -8.11
N VAL A 975 46.89 -20.44 -9.08
CA VAL A 975 46.78 -20.79 -10.50
C VAL A 975 47.92 -21.75 -10.84
N VAL A 976 47.58 -23.01 -11.10
CA VAL A 976 48.53 -24.08 -11.48
C VAL A 976 48.88 -23.97 -12.97
N VAL A 977 47.87 -23.73 -13.82
CA VAL A 977 48.04 -23.52 -15.27
C VAL A 977 47.11 -22.41 -15.72
N ASN A 978 47.56 -21.52 -16.61
CA ASN A 978 46.72 -20.55 -17.29
C ASN A 978 47.32 -20.17 -18.65
N LYS A 979 46.73 -20.64 -19.75
CA LYS A 979 47.15 -20.35 -21.13
C LYS A 979 46.33 -19.21 -21.77
N GLY A 980 46.26 -18.06 -21.09
CA GLY A 980 45.66 -16.84 -21.64
C GLY A 980 44.22 -16.55 -21.22
N PHE A 981 43.77 -17.13 -20.11
CA PHE A 981 42.46 -16.87 -19.52
C PHE A 981 42.53 -15.76 -18.47
N THR A 982 41.46 -14.98 -18.35
CA THR A 982 41.15 -14.27 -17.11
C THR A 982 39.91 -14.89 -16.47
N TYR A 983 39.74 -14.74 -15.16
CA TYR A 983 38.56 -15.25 -14.49
C TYR A 983 38.18 -14.39 -13.27
N GLU A 984 36.90 -14.42 -12.96
CA GLU A 984 36.28 -13.77 -11.82
C GLU A 984 35.29 -14.72 -11.15
N VAL A 985 35.26 -14.74 -9.81
CA VAL A 985 34.24 -15.48 -9.06
C VAL A 985 33.39 -14.51 -8.26
N ALA A 986 32.20 -14.23 -8.79
CA ALA A 986 31.23 -13.35 -8.17
C ALA A 986 30.31 -14.11 -7.20
N GLY A 987 29.94 -13.45 -6.10
CA GLY A 987 28.99 -13.98 -5.11
C GLY A 987 29.55 -15.05 -4.16
N ALA A 988 30.84 -15.39 -4.27
CA ALA A 988 31.51 -16.32 -3.36
C ALA A 988 32.48 -15.61 -2.42
N LYS A 989 32.65 -16.20 -1.23
CA LYS A 989 33.76 -15.90 -0.32
C LYS A 989 34.84 -16.96 -0.48
N VAL A 990 36.06 -16.64 -0.08
CA VAL A 990 37.13 -17.63 0.11
C VAL A 990 37.05 -18.15 1.53
N TYR A 991 36.98 -19.48 1.68
CA TYR A 991 37.10 -20.18 2.94
C TYR A 991 38.36 -21.04 2.93
N LYS A 992 39.10 -21.05 4.04
CA LYS A 992 40.27 -21.91 4.20
C LYS A 992 40.24 -22.60 5.55
N GLU A 993 40.32 -23.92 5.52
CA GLU A 993 40.45 -24.77 6.70
C GLU A 993 41.67 -25.67 6.54
N LYS A 994 42.66 -25.49 7.42
CA LYS A 994 43.98 -26.12 7.32
C LYS A 994 44.61 -25.86 5.93
N GLU A 995 44.93 -26.91 5.20
CA GLU A 995 45.56 -26.86 3.88
C GLU A 995 44.55 -26.74 2.72
N THR A 996 43.25 -26.76 3.00
CA THR A 996 42.22 -26.78 1.96
C THR A 996 41.57 -25.42 1.84
N GLY A 997 41.77 -24.75 0.70
CA GLY A 997 41.04 -23.54 0.32
C GLY A 997 39.84 -23.88 -0.56
N SER A 998 38.78 -23.08 -0.51
CA SER A 998 37.61 -23.23 -1.37
C SER A 998 36.89 -21.90 -1.58
N TRP A 999 36.21 -21.78 -2.73
CA TRP A 999 35.15 -20.79 -2.93
C TRP A 999 33.87 -21.32 -2.29
N ILE A 1000 33.21 -20.52 -1.45
CA ILE A 1000 32.02 -20.93 -0.71
C ILE A 1000 30.87 -19.95 -0.93
N ALA A 1001 29.72 -20.46 -1.35
CA ALA A 1001 28.49 -19.67 -1.51
C ALA A 1001 27.23 -20.53 -1.61
N LYS A 1002 26.05 -19.93 -1.42
CA LYS A 1002 24.78 -20.54 -1.87
C LYS A 1002 24.57 -20.40 -3.37
N ARG A 1003 25.02 -19.27 -3.92
CA ARG A 1003 25.01 -18.94 -5.35
C ARG A 1003 26.36 -18.33 -5.69
N MET A 1004 27.05 -18.88 -6.67
CA MET A 1004 28.28 -18.31 -7.20
C MET A 1004 28.26 -18.33 -8.71
N ASN A 1005 28.91 -17.34 -9.31
CA ASN A 1005 29.04 -17.19 -10.74
C ASN A 1005 30.54 -17.07 -11.05
N ILE A 1006 31.05 -18.04 -11.80
CA ILE A 1006 32.44 -18.10 -12.25
C ILE A 1006 32.44 -17.64 -13.71
N ASN A 1007 32.99 -16.45 -13.94
CA ASN A 1007 33.15 -15.88 -15.27
C ASN A 1007 34.58 -16.13 -15.72
N ILE A 1008 34.74 -16.80 -16.84
CA ILE A 1008 36.02 -17.08 -17.45
C ILE A 1008 36.05 -16.34 -18.78
N ALA A 1009 37.12 -15.61 -19.08
CA ALA A 1009 37.36 -15.06 -20.42
C ALA A 1009 38.33 -15.99 -21.18
N PRO A 1010 37.82 -16.93 -21.99
CA PRO A 1010 38.64 -17.82 -22.79
C PRO A 1010 39.21 -17.13 -24.04
N PRO A 1011 40.34 -17.61 -24.58
CA PRO A 1011 40.65 -17.44 -26.00
C PRO A 1011 39.50 -18.00 -26.88
N ASN A 1012 39.25 -17.39 -28.04
CA ASN A 1012 38.10 -17.74 -28.87
C ASN A 1012 38.18 -19.18 -29.44
N GLY A 1013 37.02 -19.86 -29.50
CA GLY A 1013 36.84 -21.09 -30.26
C GLY A 1013 37.33 -22.36 -29.57
N ILE A 1014 37.43 -22.35 -28.24
CA ILE A 1014 37.85 -23.51 -27.45
C ILE A 1014 36.67 -24.46 -27.29
N LYS A 1015 36.88 -25.71 -27.70
CA LYS A 1015 35.99 -26.85 -27.41
C LYS A 1015 36.65 -27.69 -26.34
N GLY A 1016 35.89 -28.22 -25.38
CA GLY A 1016 36.49 -29.03 -24.33
C GLY A 1016 35.58 -29.28 -23.15
N TYR A 1017 36.18 -29.37 -21.96
CA TYR A 1017 35.50 -29.67 -20.72
C TYR A 1017 35.94 -28.75 -19.61
N VAL A 1018 34.98 -28.31 -18.80
CA VAL A 1018 35.23 -27.71 -17.50
C VAL A 1018 35.00 -28.76 -16.42
N TYR A 1019 35.97 -28.91 -15.53
CA TYR A 1019 35.91 -29.76 -14.35
C TYR A 1019 35.85 -28.88 -13.10
N LEU A 1020 34.88 -29.16 -12.24
CA LEU A 1020 34.77 -28.54 -10.92
C LEU A 1020 34.88 -29.64 -9.87
N HIS A 1021 35.74 -29.44 -8.87
CA HIS A 1021 35.75 -30.28 -7.68
C HIS A 1021 34.93 -29.61 -6.60
N PHE A 1022 33.88 -30.32 -6.17
CA PHE A 1022 33.01 -29.93 -5.09
C PHE A 1022 33.49 -30.60 -3.81
N ASN A 1023 33.71 -29.80 -2.76
CA ASN A 1023 34.11 -30.28 -1.46
C ASN A 1023 32.92 -30.32 -0.49
N ASN A 1024 32.97 -31.20 0.51
CA ASN A 1024 31.94 -31.29 1.56
C ASN A 1024 32.56 -31.69 2.91
N PRO A 1025 33.47 -30.88 3.47
CA PRO A 1025 34.18 -31.22 4.70
C PRO A 1025 33.24 -31.23 5.92
N ALA A 1026 32.13 -30.49 5.86
CA ALA A 1026 31.15 -30.36 6.94
C ALA A 1026 30.15 -31.53 7.06
N GLN A 1027 30.25 -32.57 6.22
CA GLN A 1027 29.32 -33.72 6.17
C GLN A 1027 27.84 -33.33 5.99
N SER A 1028 27.58 -32.17 5.38
CA SER A 1028 26.23 -31.71 5.08
C SER A 1028 25.64 -32.47 3.90
N LYS A 1029 24.32 -32.73 3.89
CA LYS A 1029 23.63 -33.17 2.69
C LYS A 1029 23.55 -32.01 1.69
N THR A 1030 24.61 -31.84 0.91
CA THR A 1030 24.74 -30.72 -0.04
C THR A 1030 24.59 -31.24 -1.47
N SER A 1031 23.66 -30.65 -2.21
CA SER A 1031 23.46 -30.82 -3.65
C SER A 1031 23.20 -29.45 -4.28
N GLY A 1032 23.21 -29.39 -5.60
CA GLY A 1032 22.89 -28.17 -6.32
C GLY A 1032 22.82 -28.38 -7.82
N ILE A 1033 22.76 -27.28 -8.55
CA ILE A 1033 22.80 -27.21 -10.00
C ILE A 1033 24.04 -26.43 -10.41
N VAL A 1034 24.75 -26.95 -11.41
CA VAL A 1034 25.73 -26.19 -12.18
C VAL A 1034 25.17 -25.93 -13.58
N SER A 1035 25.31 -24.70 -14.07
CA SER A 1035 24.87 -24.27 -15.38
C SER A 1035 26.01 -23.61 -16.14
N LEU A 1036 26.35 -24.11 -17.33
CA LEU A 1036 27.32 -23.51 -18.25
C LEU A 1036 26.57 -23.01 -19.47
N GLU A 1037 26.63 -21.69 -19.72
CA GLU A 1037 25.87 -21.04 -20.81
C GLU A 1037 24.39 -21.42 -20.86
N GLY A 1038 23.77 -21.55 -19.68
CA GLY A 1038 22.36 -21.90 -19.54
C GLY A 1038 22.05 -23.40 -19.57
N ARG A 1039 22.99 -24.27 -19.96
CA ARG A 1039 22.83 -25.73 -19.94
C ARG A 1039 23.01 -26.25 -18.51
N GLU A 1040 21.98 -26.86 -17.94
CA GLU A 1040 21.95 -27.27 -16.53
C GLU A 1040 22.36 -28.73 -16.32
N LEU A 1041 23.12 -28.97 -15.25
CA LEU A 1041 23.47 -30.29 -14.72
C LEU A 1041 23.25 -30.30 -13.21
N ALA A 1042 22.53 -31.29 -12.71
CA ALA A 1042 22.39 -31.49 -11.27
C ALA A 1042 23.71 -32.06 -10.72
N ILE A 1043 24.30 -31.41 -9.73
CA ILE A 1043 25.54 -31.86 -9.08
C ILE A 1043 25.31 -33.21 -8.38
N GLY A 1044 24.09 -33.49 -7.92
CA GLY A 1044 23.78 -34.66 -7.10
C GLY A 1044 24.36 -34.54 -5.69
N GLU A 1045 24.34 -35.65 -4.93
CA GLU A 1045 24.91 -35.68 -3.58
C GLU A 1045 26.45 -35.58 -3.65
N ILE A 1046 27.01 -34.64 -2.87
CA ILE A 1046 28.46 -34.46 -2.72
C ILE A 1046 28.92 -35.29 -1.50
N PRO A 1047 29.69 -36.37 -1.68
CA PRO A 1047 30.18 -37.17 -0.56
C PRO A 1047 31.28 -36.42 0.20
N VAL A 1048 31.58 -36.88 1.41
CA VAL A 1048 32.63 -36.30 2.28
C VAL A 1048 34.01 -36.28 1.60
N SER A 1049 34.27 -37.24 0.70
CA SER A 1049 35.50 -37.31 -0.10
C SER A 1049 35.60 -36.24 -1.19
N GLY A 1050 34.56 -35.44 -1.40
CA GLY A 1050 34.42 -34.56 -2.55
C GLY A 1050 33.96 -35.28 -3.81
N LYS A 1051 33.54 -34.49 -4.80
CA LYS A 1051 33.01 -34.96 -6.09
C LYS A 1051 33.50 -34.07 -7.22
N TRP A 1052 33.98 -34.69 -8.28
CA TRP A 1052 34.30 -34.01 -9.52
C TRP A 1052 33.10 -34.04 -10.46
N VAL A 1053 32.80 -32.89 -11.07
CA VAL A 1053 31.75 -32.73 -12.07
C VAL A 1053 32.40 -32.24 -13.35
N ARG A 1054 32.15 -32.97 -14.45
CA ARG A 1054 32.60 -32.62 -15.79
C ARG A 1054 31.44 -31.99 -16.57
N ILE A 1055 31.72 -30.88 -17.23
CA ILE A 1055 30.75 -30.12 -18.02
C ILE A 1055 31.35 -29.89 -19.40
N PHE A 1056 30.63 -30.30 -20.45
CA PHE A 1056 31.09 -30.11 -21.82
C PHE A 1056 30.91 -28.65 -22.26
N MET A 1057 31.96 -28.06 -22.83
CA MET A 1057 32.03 -26.71 -23.36
C MET A 1057 32.17 -26.78 -24.89
N MET A 1058 31.23 -26.16 -25.60
CA MET A 1058 31.19 -26.12 -27.06
C MET A 1058 32.05 -24.96 -27.58
N ARG A 1059 32.44 -24.98 -28.87
CA ARG A 1059 33.22 -23.86 -29.45
C ARG A 1059 32.47 -22.55 -29.36
N GLU A 1060 31.17 -22.63 -29.58
CA GLU A 1060 30.23 -21.50 -29.59
C GLU A 1060 30.18 -20.81 -28.22
N ASP A 1061 30.33 -21.56 -27.13
CA ASP A 1061 30.31 -21.04 -25.74
C ASP A 1061 31.51 -20.14 -25.41
N THR A 1062 32.51 -20.05 -26.29
CA THR A 1062 33.75 -19.28 -26.05
C THR A 1062 34.02 -18.23 -27.12
N ASN A 1063 33.17 -18.15 -28.15
CA ASN A 1063 33.40 -17.28 -29.32
C ASN A 1063 33.22 -15.78 -29.02
N ASP A 1064 32.46 -15.44 -27.97
CA ASP A 1064 32.28 -14.07 -27.49
C ASP A 1064 33.31 -13.67 -26.43
N GLY A 1065 34.30 -14.53 -26.18
CA GLY A 1065 35.35 -14.32 -25.18
C GLY A 1065 34.85 -14.39 -23.75
N LYS A 1066 33.67 -14.98 -23.49
CA LYS A 1066 33.10 -15.14 -22.14
C LYS A 1066 32.51 -16.53 -21.96
N LEU A 1067 32.75 -17.11 -20.79
CA LEU A 1067 32.19 -18.39 -20.37
C LEU A 1067 31.67 -18.25 -18.94
N ASN A 1068 30.36 -18.38 -18.77
CA ASN A 1068 29.65 -18.14 -17.53
C ASN A 1068 29.22 -19.47 -16.92
N ILE A 1069 29.71 -19.74 -15.71
CA ILE A 1069 29.37 -20.95 -14.95
C ILE A 1069 28.65 -20.53 -13.68
N ASN A 1070 27.38 -20.89 -13.58
CA ASN A 1070 26.54 -20.58 -12.43
C ASN A 1070 26.34 -21.81 -11.57
N ILE A 1071 26.58 -21.69 -10.26
CA ILE A 1071 26.37 -22.77 -9.29
C ILE A 1071 25.35 -22.29 -8.26
N THR A 1072 24.34 -23.10 -7.99
CA THR A 1072 23.31 -22.83 -6.97
C THR A 1072 23.06 -24.07 -6.11
N SER A 1073 23.05 -23.89 -4.78
CA SER A 1073 22.69 -24.94 -3.81
C SER A 1073 21.18 -25.17 -3.75
N ASP A 1074 20.75 -26.43 -3.63
CA ASP A 1074 19.34 -26.81 -3.48
C ASP A 1074 18.81 -26.60 -2.05
N GLY A 1075 19.67 -26.24 -1.09
CA GLY A 1075 19.34 -26.17 0.33
C GLY A 1075 19.91 -24.95 1.07
N ALA A 1076 19.81 -24.99 2.40
CA ALA A 1076 20.34 -23.91 3.25
C ALA A 1076 21.87 -23.93 3.39
N ALA A 1077 22.53 -25.04 3.00
CA ALA A 1077 23.97 -25.20 3.03
C ALA A 1077 24.66 -24.49 1.86
N ASN A 1078 25.86 -23.96 2.09
CA ASN A 1078 26.70 -23.47 1.00
C ASN A 1078 27.29 -24.64 0.22
N ILE A 1079 27.62 -24.38 -1.04
CA ILE A 1079 28.47 -25.25 -1.86
C ILE A 1079 29.91 -24.73 -1.80
N GLU A 1080 30.84 -25.67 -1.71
CA GLU A 1080 32.28 -25.41 -1.73
C GLU A 1080 32.91 -25.96 -3.01
N ILE A 1081 33.74 -25.15 -3.67
CA ILE A 1081 34.55 -25.54 -4.82
C ILE A 1081 36.01 -25.27 -4.48
N ASP A 1082 36.83 -26.31 -4.42
CA ASP A 1082 38.27 -26.19 -4.14
C ASP A 1082 39.11 -26.21 -5.43
N LYS A 1083 38.57 -26.70 -6.56
CA LYS A 1083 39.30 -26.76 -7.83
C LYS A 1083 38.43 -26.49 -9.06
N LEU A 1084 39.04 -25.79 -10.02
CA LEU A 1084 38.50 -25.60 -11.37
C LEU A 1084 39.57 -25.97 -12.40
N VAL A 1085 39.22 -26.79 -13.39
CA VAL A 1085 40.11 -27.17 -14.49
C VAL A 1085 39.39 -27.03 -15.84
N VAL A 1086 40.03 -26.44 -16.84
CA VAL A 1086 39.56 -26.42 -18.23
C VAL A 1086 40.54 -27.23 -19.07
N VAL A 1087 40.02 -28.21 -19.80
CA VAL A 1087 40.79 -29.10 -20.68
C VAL A 1087 40.17 -29.03 -22.09
N PRO A 1088 40.95 -28.68 -23.13
CA PRO A 1088 40.45 -28.69 -24.50
C PRO A 1088 40.19 -30.13 -24.96
N GLU A 1089 39.24 -30.30 -25.87
CA GLU A 1089 39.09 -31.52 -26.65
C GLU A 1089 40.07 -31.46 -27.83
N ASP A 1090 40.76 -32.57 -28.09
CA ASP A 1090 41.75 -32.68 -29.17
C ASP A 1090 41.16 -32.47 -30.57
#